data_AF-F4Q873-F1
#
_entry.id   AF-F4Q873-F1
#
_cell.length_a   1.000
_cell.length_b   1.000
_cell.length_c   1.000
_cell.angle_alpha   90.00
_cell.angle_beta   90.00
_cell.angle_gamma   90.00
#
_symmetry.space_group_name_H-M   'P 1'
#
loop_
_entity.id
_entity.type
_entity.pdbx_description
1 polymer ?
#
loop_
_entity_poly.entity_id
_entity_poly.type
_entity_poly.pdbx_seq_one_letter_code
_entity_poly.pdbx_strand_id
1 'polypeptide(L)'
;MMKATFNCTTLGMMLVMTFMLLLLSFAPSGSSAYEIDTPELNSVIWFLNQTGSSVSRDPNVFCTTIPETIRCVYNISGRYHVSAMILYISSYVSSGPAVTSNPTLFFPRLTDMVITFASNTHHSTNVSTLDLIQPSSFPVINIISLSNDGTIYQVPPNFGASMQLTTLTIINAANLKSATVSSIFATRVNILNQFYLNVFLFGSTLNTKIASLSVEMGASQDLILTLDSSSLPSLKYLSLTKYDTGSLTVNCFSSTINTILLSGPTTLNLRTPNFDQIFDVYLNGIGATLTPTEISSYPNLKTYRVLNAASYNIPFTSFQSNTKLQDLLILDSGITSLQNMPQLPKSLKSLILMRNNIQGQLPLDIFEKIPLEPNTFTFDITLNQNLSGSISKNFCNYFTYIANTSITSVPDCFHCYNDYQVGFSSSVPLPPNFSCDIRFNALVFPIINGSTIVEGSNFGWVAPQNYTMLVPNSKFLYHKAPAVGTYQKAGFVIGTKYYKEVNLIESTIYFVLNPFSFDASSNRLTISFNFINNQAIHTVVLMSRTVPQMYYPCQLNVFNDSTIECTLDQLKSGTYEVTVSNEFNQMKMDTPSITATNQVTYPLVTSAQLSESSLQLTLYGGFGVNQLNSPTVTLNNTLACQVTSKNQTTIICTISSSSSSSQLPPGQASVQVQVDGFNTNLNNAISIAFPPSIDLKQKCIEDTLNCYGHGQCSDQGICLCDQNYYDNCRYFSMY
;
A
#
# COMPACT_ATOMS: atom_id res chain seq x y z
N MET A 1 55.79 -54.93 7.38
CA MET A 1 55.00 -55.11 6.14
C MET A 1 54.26 -53.80 5.85
N MET A 2 54.77 -52.98 4.93
CA MET A 2 53.96 -52.13 4.04
C MET A 2 54.93 -51.55 3.00
N LYS A 3 54.89 -52.12 1.79
CA LYS A 3 55.58 -51.62 0.61
C LYS A 3 54.78 -50.43 0.07
N ALA A 4 55.37 -49.25 0.04
CA ALA A 4 54.83 -48.11 -0.70
C ALA A 4 55.39 -48.14 -2.13
N THR A 5 54.55 -48.49 -3.09
CA THR A 5 54.83 -48.39 -4.52
C THR A 5 54.66 -46.94 -4.98
N PHE A 6 55.76 -46.32 -5.39
CA PHE A 6 55.79 -45.00 -6.02
C PHE A 6 55.32 -45.13 -7.48
N ASN A 7 54.16 -44.57 -7.79
CA ASN A 7 53.61 -44.55 -9.16
C ASN A 7 54.30 -43.44 -9.98
N CYS A 8 55.10 -43.86 -10.95
CA CYS A 8 55.93 -43.00 -11.80
C CYS A 8 55.15 -42.25 -12.91
N THR A 9 53.82 -42.35 -12.94
CA THR A 9 52.96 -41.78 -14.00
C THR A 9 52.54 -40.34 -13.75
N THR A 10 52.47 -39.88 -12.49
CA THR A 10 52.06 -38.51 -12.14
C THR A 10 53.16 -37.47 -12.35
N LEU A 11 54.43 -37.85 -12.19
CA LEU A 11 55.56 -36.93 -12.42
C LEU A 11 55.78 -36.65 -13.91
N GLY A 12 55.54 -37.64 -14.78
CA GLY A 12 55.62 -37.48 -16.23
C GLY A 12 54.51 -36.58 -16.79
N MET A 13 53.30 -36.66 -16.25
CA MET A 13 52.17 -35.82 -16.68
C MET A 13 52.35 -34.36 -16.25
N MET A 14 52.92 -34.10 -15.07
CA MET A 14 53.29 -32.74 -14.68
C MET A 14 54.40 -32.18 -15.56
N LEU A 15 55.43 -32.94 -15.91
CA LEU A 15 56.55 -32.44 -16.72
C LEU A 15 56.12 -32.13 -18.17
N VAL A 16 55.18 -32.91 -18.74
CA VAL A 16 54.60 -32.66 -20.06
C VAL A 16 53.66 -31.45 -20.05
N MET A 17 52.86 -31.25 -18.99
CA MET A 17 52.05 -30.04 -18.85
C MET A 17 52.91 -28.79 -18.70
N THR A 18 53.97 -28.83 -17.88
CA THR A 18 54.87 -27.68 -17.70
C THR A 18 55.65 -27.38 -18.98
N PHE A 19 56.04 -28.39 -19.76
CA PHE A 19 56.71 -28.20 -21.05
C PHE A 19 55.76 -27.69 -22.15
N MET A 20 54.49 -28.14 -22.17
CA MET A 20 53.44 -27.56 -23.04
C MET A 20 53.11 -26.11 -22.67
N LEU A 21 53.04 -25.79 -21.36
CA LEU A 21 52.85 -24.42 -20.89
C LEU A 21 54.05 -23.52 -21.21
N LEU A 22 55.28 -24.04 -21.13
CA LEU A 22 56.48 -23.32 -21.58
C LEU A 22 56.47 -23.12 -23.10
N LEU A 23 56.15 -24.14 -23.90
CA LEU A 23 56.07 -24.03 -25.36
C LEU A 23 54.95 -23.09 -25.83
N LEU A 24 53.83 -23.02 -25.11
CA LEU A 24 52.76 -22.04 -25.36
C LEU A 24 53.19 -20.61 -24.96
N SER A 25 54.12 -20.44 -24.03
CA SER A 25 54.69 -19.13 -23.67
C SER A 25 55.78 -18.63 -24.63
N PHE A 26 56.30 -19.50 -25.52
CA PHE A 26 57.28 -19.16 -26.56
C PHE A 26 56.68 -19.12 -27.98
N ALA A 27 55.37 -19.33 -28.14
CA ALA A 27 54.73 -18.92 -29.38
C ALA A 27 54.92 -17.40 -29.49
N PRO A 28 55.59 -16.87 -30.55
CA PRO A 28 55.60 -15.44 -30.76
C PRO A 28 54.15 -15.04 -30.82
N SER A 29 53.70 -14.26 -29.82
CA SER A 29 52.46 -13.51 -29.92
C SER A 29 52.70 -12.56 -31.08
N GLY A 30 52.44 -13.05 -32.30
CA GLY A 30 52.31 -12.22 -33.47
C GLY A 30 51.26 -11.22 -33.07
N SER A 31 51.69 -10.02 -32.67
CA SER A 31 50.80 -8.90 -32.44
C SER A 31 50.20 -8.63 -33.82
N SER A 32 49.13 -9.34 -34.15
CA SER A 32 48.30 -9.04 -35.31
C SER A 32 47.89 -7.60 -35.08
N ALA A 33 48.51 -6.70 -35.84
CA ALA A 33 48.22 -5.29 -35.73
C ALA A 33 46.71 -5.12 -35.81
N TYR A 34 46.15 -4.26 -34.95
CA TYR A 34 44.73 -3.98 -34.94
C TYR A 34 44.37 -3.36 -36.30
N GLU A 35 43.86 -4.17 -37.22
CA GLU A 35 43.42 -3.70 -38.54
C GLU A 35 42.04 -3.05 -38.38
N ILE A 36 42.05 -1.73 -38.23
CA ILE A 36 40.87 -0.87 -38.34
C ILE A 36 40.75 -0.43 -39.80
N ASP A 37 39.52 -0.37 -40.30
CA ASP A 37 39.27 0.10 -41.66
C ASP A 37 39.79 1.52 -41.87
N THR A 38 40.47 1.77 -43.00
CA THR A 38 41.20 3.03 -43.24
C THR A 38 40.31 4.29 -43.09
N PRO A 39 39.06 4.33 -43.59
CA PRO A 39 38.17 5.47 -43.39
C PRO A 39 37.84 5.73 -41.90
N GLU A 40 37.66 4.67 -41.11
CA GLU A 40 37.37 4.78 -39.67
C GLU A 40 38.61 5.25 -38.91
N LEU A 41 39.78 4.69 -39.20
CA LEU A 41 41.06 5.14 -38.62
C LEU A 41 41.34 6.61 -38.96
N ASN A 42 41.13 7.02 -40.22
CA ASN A 42 41.28 8.42 -40.63
C ASN A 42 40.31 9.34 -39.90
N SER A 43 39.10 8.87 -39.60
CA SER A 43 38.11 9.63 -38.83
C SER A 43 38.55 9.83 -37.38
N VAL A 44 39.12 8.80 -36.74
CA VAL A 44 39.73 8.93 -35.40
C VAL A 44 40.86 9.93 -35.41
N ILE A 45 41.84 9.76 -36.31
CA ILE A 45 43.02 10.63 -36.39
C ILE A 45 42.62 12.07 -36.65
N TRP A 46 41.70 12.29 -37.59
CA TRP A 46 41.19 13.61 -37.89
C TRP A 46 40.50 14.22 -36.68
N PHE A 47 39.62 13.48 -36.00
CA PHE A 47 38.91 13.96 -34.82
C PHE A 47 39.89 14.33 -33.69
N LEU A 48 40.87 13.48 -33.40
CA LEU A 48 41.90 13.74 -32.38
C LEU A 48 42.75 14.97 -32.70
N ASN A 49 43.09 15.19 -33.97
CA ASN A 49 43.79 16.40 -34.41
C ASN A 49 42.89 17.64 -34.29
N GLN A 50 41.62 17.50 -34.62
CA GLN A 50 40.65 18.59 -34.57
C GLN A 50 40.40 19.07 -33.14
N THR A 51 40.33 18.14 -32.20
CA THR A 51 40.15 18.45 -30.78
C THR A 51 41.46 18.74 -30.05
N GLY A 52 42.62 18.54 -30.68
CA GLY A 52 43.93 18.67 -30.04
C GLY A 52 44.16 17.65 -28.91
N SER A 53 43.57 16.46 -29.03
CA SER A 53 43.65 15.40 -28.01
C SER A 53 45.05 14.78 -27.96
N SER A 54 45.55 14.49 -26.75
CA SER A 54 46.85 13.85 -26.52
C SER A 54 46.86 12.33 -26.74
N VAL A 55 45.70 11.71 -27.02
CA VAL A 55 45.58 10.27 -27.29
C VAL A 55 46.46 9.87 -28.47
N SER A 56 47.14 8.72 -28.38
CA SER A 56 47.96 8.21 -29.49
C SER A 56 47.16 8.08 -30.78
N ARG A 57 47.79 8.33 -31.93
CA ARG A 57 47.20 8.10 -33.26
C ARG A 57 47.42 6.68 -33.78
N ASP A 58 48.16 5.85 -33.05
CA ASP A 58 48.39 4.45 -33.38
C ASP A 58 47.20 3.59 -32.90
N PRO A 59 46.48 2.89 -33.80
CA PRO A 59 45.37 2.01 -33.43
C PRO A 59 45.76 0.90 -32.46
N ASN A 60 47.00 0.43 -32.50
CA ASN A 60 47.46 -0.56 -31.54
C ASN A 60 47.53 0.00 -30.13
N VAL A 61 47.77 1.30 -29.97
CA VAL A 61 47.86 1.96 -28.68
C VAL A 61 46.45 2.35 -28.19
N PHE A 62 45.66 3.08 -28.99
CA PHE A 62 44.38 3.56 -28.50
C PHE A 62 43.33 2.45 -28.31
N CYS A 63 43.41 1.33 -29.04
CA CYS A 63 42.50 0.20 -28.82
C CYS A 63 42.89 -0.70 -27.62
N THR A 64 44.14 -0.65 -27.13
CA THR A 64 44.62 -1.60 -26.09
C THR A 64 45.01 -0.94 -24.79
N THR A 65 45.69 0.20 -24.85
CA THR A 65 46.41 0.76 -23.71
C THR A 65 45.55 1.77 -22.94
N ILE A 66 44.51 2.31 -23.58
CA ILE A 66 43.62 3.31 -22.99
C ILE A 66 42.15 2.96 -23.31
N PRO A 67 41.65 1.78 -22.89
CA PRO A 67 40.29 1.33 -23.18
C PRO A 67 39.22 2.22 -22.53
N GLU A 68 39.61 3.09 -21.61
CA GLU A 68 38.70 4.08 -21.01
C GLU A 68 38.41 5.24 -21.96
N THR A 69 39.28 5.52 -22.94
CA THR A 69 39.19 6.69 -23.82
C THR A 69 38.71 6.35 -25.22
N ILE A 70 39.24 5.31 -25.86
CA ILE A 70 38.71 4.79 -27.12
C ILE A 70 38.56 3.29 -26.98
N ARG A 71 37.36 2.76 -27.17
CA ARG A 71 37.09 1.32 -27.13
C ARG A 71 36.94 0.80 -28.53
N CYS A 72 37.59 -0.33 -28.79
CA CYS A 72 37.49 -1.04 -30.05
C CYS A 72 36.87 -2.42 -29.79
N VAL A 73 35.97 -2.84 -30.68
CA VAL A 73 35.36 -4.18 -30.67
C VAL A 73 35.81 -4.95 -31.89
N TYR A 74 36.13 -6.23 -31.69
CA TYR A 74 36.44 -7.13 -32.78
C TYR A 74 35.14 -7.69 -33.36
N ASN A 75 34.92 -7.50 -34.66
CA ASN A 75 33.70 -7.91 -35.34
C ASN A 75 33.90 -9.24 -36.10
N ILE A 76 32.79 -9.89 -36.45
CA ILE A 76 32.74 -11.14 -37.26
C ILE A 76 33.40 -11.01 -38.64
N SER A 77 33.62 -9.80 -39.13
CA SER A 77 34.38 -9.52 -40.37
C SER A 77 35.90 -9.61 -40.20
N GLY A 78 36.39 -9.97 -39.01
CA GLY A 78 37.82 -10.14 -38.73
C GLY A 78 38.58 -8.83 -38.50
N ARG A 79 37.89 -7.70 -38.34
CA ARG A 79 38.46 -6.36 -38.16
C ARG A 79 37.98 -5.71 -36.86
N TYR A 80 38.79 -4.79 -36.33
CA TYR A 80 38.42 -3.97 -35.19
C TYR A 80 37.64 -2.72 -35.66
N HIS A 81 36.64 -2.33 -34.88
CA HIS A 81 35.90 -1.08 -35.06
C HIS A 81 35.85 -0.30 -33.76
N VAL A 82 35.79 1.02 -33.84
CA VAL A 82 35.60 1.88 -32.68
C VAL A 82 34.15 1.78 -32.21
N SER A 83 33.97 1.28 -30.98
CA SER A 83 32.65 1.15 -30.36
C SER A 83 32.32 2.29 -29.41
N ALA A 84 33.32 2.90 -28.77
CA ALA A 84 33.10 4.07 -27.91
C ALA A 84 34.27 5.05 -27.97
N MET A 85 33.95 6.34 -27.79
CA MET A 85 34.91 7.43 -27.73
C MET A 85 34.56 8.32 -26.54
N ILE A 86 35.42 8.33 -25.52
CA ILE A 86 35.25 9.06 -24.26
C ILE A 86 36.48 9.95 -24.06
N LEU A 87 36.43 11.16 -24.60
CA LEU A 87 37.57 12.07 -24.66
C LEU A 87 37.45 13.19 -23.63
N TYR A 88 38.51 13.38 -22.85
CA TYR A 88 38.68 14.53 -21.95
C TYR A 88 39.85 15.37 -22.44
N ILE A 89 39.56 16.57 -22.93
CA ILE A 89 40.54 17.45 -23.57
C ILE A 89 40.81 18.61 -22.62
N SER A 90 41.89 18.51 -21.85
CA SER A 90 42.29 19.52 -20.87
C SER A 90 42.87 20.79 -21.51
N SER A 91 43.47 20.66 -22.68
CA SER A 91 44.07 21.74 -23.44
C SER A 91 44.19 21.33 -24.91
N TYR A 92 44.17 22.31 -25.81
CA TYR A 92 44.42 22.07 -27.22
C TYR A 92 45.93 21.97 -27.46
N VAL A 93 46.38 20.82 -27.96
CA VAL A 93 47.76 20.63 -28.43
C VAL A 93 47.71 20.38 -29.93
N SER A 94 48.30 21.30 -30.72
CA SER A 94 48.44 21.10 -32.16
C SER A 94 49.32 19.88 -32.43
N SER A 95 48.75 18.84 -33.04
CA SER A 95 49.37 17.53 -33.20
C SER A 95 49.70 17.15 -34.65
N GLY A 96 49.64 18.10 -35.58
CA GLY A 96 49.88 17.87 -37.00
C GLY A 96 49.44 19.03 -37.89
N PRO A 97 49.72 18.98 -39.20
CA PRO A 97 49.23 19.96 -40.15
C PRO A 97 47.70 19.98 -40.15
N ALA A 98 47.12 21.19 -40.26
CA ALA A 98 45.67 21.35 -40.40
C ALA A 98 45.20 20.52 -41.60
N VAL A 99 44.33 19.54 -41.36
CA VAL A 99 43.81 18.69 -42.43
C VAL A 99 42.82 19.53 -43.24
N THR A 100 43.21 19.92 -44.46
CA THR A 100 42.50 20.90 -45.30
C THR A 100 41.30 20.33 -46.06
N SER A 101 40.96 19.05 -45.89
CA SER A 101 39.76 18.45 -46.46
C SER A 101 38.76 18.19 -45.34
N ASN A 102 37.52 18.67 -45.53
CA ASN A 102 36.39 18.50 -44.61
C ASN A 102 35.97 17.01 -44.64
N PRO A 103 36.39 16.16 -43.69
CA PRO A 103 36.12 14.74 -43.82
C PRO A 103 34.73 14.46 -43.30
N THR A 104 34.01 13.63 -44.05
CA THR A 104 32.86 12.93 -43.50
C THR A 104 33.41 11.91 -42.50
N LEU A 105 33.17 12.10 -41.20
CA LEU A 105 33.52 11.10 -40.19
C LEU A 105 32.85 9.77 -40.57
N PHE A 106 33.47 8.64 -40.25
CA PHE A 106 32.94 7.31 -40.55
C PHE A 106 33.16 6.36 -39.37
N PHE A 107 32.08 6.01 -38.68
CA PHE A 107 32.10 5.21 -37.46
C PHE A 107 30.93 4.20 -37.46
N PRO A 108 31.05 3.09 -38.21
CA PRO A 108 29.94 2.17 -38.46
C PRO A 108 29.47 1.41 -37.22
N ARG A 109 30.27 1.37 -36.14
CA ARG A 109 29.99 0.60 -34.92
C ARG A 109 30.05 1.43 -33.63
N LEU A 110 30.21 2.75 -33.72
CA LEU A 110 30.29 3.61 -32.54
C LEU A 110 28.92 3.72 -31.88
N THR A 111 28.82 3.27 -30.63
CA THR A 111 27.60 3.33 -29.80
C THR A 111 27.62 4.53 -28.86
N ASP A 112 28.80 4.98 -28.41
CA ASP A 112 28.93 6.03 -27.42
C ASP A 112 29.99 7.07 -27.83
N MET A 113 29.60 8.34 -27.82
CA MET A 113 30.50 9.47 -28.02
C MET A 113 30.33 10.46 -26.87
N VAL A 114 31.33 10.55 -26.00
CA VAL A 114 31.38 11.47 -24.85
C VAL A 114 32.63 12.33 -24.99
N ILE A 115 32.46 13.63 -25.18
CA ILE A 115 33.56 14.56 -25.37
C ILE A 115 33.40 15.70 -24.38
N THR A 116 34.44 15.93 -23.59
CA THR A 116 34.48 17.02 -22.62
C THR A 116 35.73 17.84 -22.86
N PHE A 117 35.54 19.12 -23.20
CA PHE A 117 36.61 20.09 -23.27
C PHE A 117 36.81 20.76 -21.91
N ALA A 118 38.02 21.22 -21.61
CA ALA A 118 38.22 22.19 -20.55
C ALA A 118 37.61 23.54 -20.97
N SER A 119 37.19 24.35 -20.00
CA SER A 119 36.75 25.71 -20.26
C SER A 119 37.82 26.50 -21.03
N ASN A 120 37.44 27.18 -22.11
CA ASN A 120 38.32 28.00 -22.97
C ASN A 120 39.30 27.21 -23.84
N THR A 121 39.06 25.92 -24.10
CA THR A 121 39.87 25.17 -25.06
C THR A 121 39.63 25.71 -26.47
N HIS A 122 40.67 26.24 -27.12
CA HIS A 122 40.58 26.70 -28.50
C HIS A 122 40.51 25.51 -29.45
N HIS A 123 39.61 25.54 -30.43
CA HIS A 123 39.53 24.56 -31.50
C HIS A 123 40.37 25.01 -32.69
N SER A 124 40.89 24.07 -33.46
CA SER A 124 41.67 24.38 -34.67
C SER A 124 40.82 24.85 -35.85
N THR A 125 39.50 24.63 -35.81
CA THR A 125 38.55 25.01 -36.86
C THR A 125 37.28 25.60 -36.27
N ASN A 126 36.56 26.36 -37.10
CA ASN A 126 35.23 26.91 -36.80
C ASN A 126 34.08 25.95 -37.18
N VAL A 127 34.37 24.67 -37.45
CA VAL A 127 33.35 23.69 -37.84
C VAL A 127 32.71 23.13 -36.57
N SER A 128 31.38 23.10 -36.50
CA SER A 128 30.68 22.53 -35.34
C SER A 128 30.94 21.03 -35.24
N THR A 129 31.24 20.55 -34.04
CA THR A 129 31.28 19.11 -33.75
C THR A 129 30.00 18.40 -34.17
N LEU A 130 28.83 19.03 -34.04
CA LEU A 130 27.57 18.44 -34.48
C LEU A 130 27.44 18.36 -36.00
N ASP A 131 27.99 19.32 -36.76
CA ASP A 131 27.99 19.31 -38.23
C ASP A 131 28.82 18.13 -38.80
N LEU A 132 29.75 17.60 -38.01
CA LEU A 132 30.62 16.48 -38.38
C LEU A 132 29.96 15.12 -38.13
N ILE A 133 28.94 15.08 -37.27
CA ILE A 133 28.20 13.84 -36.94
C ILE A 133 27.03 13.68 -37.91
N GLN A 134 27.32 13.15 -39.10
CA GLN A 134 26.33 12.92 -40.14
C GLN A 134 25.54 11.61 -39.94
N PRO A 135 24.20 11.57 -40.16
CA PRO A 135 23.39 10.37 -39.91
C PRO A 135 23.87 9.08 -40.58
N SER A 136 24.41 9.16 -41.81
CA SER A 136 24.94 8.00 -42.55
C SER A 136 26.21 7.41 -41.93
N SER A 137 26.92 8.20 -41.13
CA SER A 137 28.24 7.87 -40.61
C SER A 137 28.23 7.18 -39.25
N PHE A 138 27.08 7.22 -38.56
CA PHE A 138 26.90 6.75 -37.19
C PHE A 138 25.62 5.90 -37.07
N PRO A 139 25.50 4.79 -37.81
CA PRO A 139 24.24 4.04 -37.92
C PRO A 139 23.77 3.39 -36.61
N VAL A 140 24.68 3.18 -35.64
CA VAL A 140 24.40 2.51 -34.36
C VAL A 140 24.70 3.39 -33.14
N ILE A 141 24.95 4.68 -33.33
CA ILE A 141 25.21 5.59 -32.20
C ILE A 141 23.98 5.68 -31.31
N ASN A 142 24.21 5.49 -30.01
CA ASN A 142 23.18 5.43 -28.99
C ASN A 142 23.26 6.65 -28.07
N ILE A 143 24.48 7.08 -27.71
CA ILE A 143 24.72 8.19 -26.79
C ILE A 143 25.69 9.19 -27.43
N ILE A 144 25.30 10.46 -27.43
CA ILE A 144 26.17 11.61 -27.73
C ILE A 144 26.11 12.55 -26.53
N SER A 145 27.28 12.87 -25.97
CA SER A 145 27.41 13.84 -24.87
C SER A 145 28.58 14.77 -25.15
N LEU A 146 28.29 16.05 -25.36
CA LEU A 146 29.27 17.09 -25.66
C LEU A 146 29.26 18.14 -24.54
N SER A 147 30.42 18.42 -23.96
CA SER A 147 30.55 19.35 -22.84
C SER A 147 31.65 20.38 -23.10
N ASN A 148 31.34 21.66 -22.84
CA ASN A 148 32.23 22.81 -23.04
C ASN A 148 32.72 22.99 -24.49
N ASP A 149 31.95 22.51 -25.47
CA ASP A 149 32.31 22.62 -26.88
C ASP A 149 31.92 23.99 -27.45
N GLY A 150 32.92 24.84 -27.66
CA GLY A 150 32.73 26.18 -28.20
C GLY A 150 32.40 26.20 -29.69
N THR A 151 32.56 25.11 -30.43
CA THR A 151 32.23 25.08 -31.87
C THR A 151 30.73 24.91 -32.15
N ILE A 152 29.96 24.51 -31.14
CA ILE A 152 28.53 24.27 -31.31
C ILE A 152 27.78 25.60 -31.28
N TYR A 153 27.39 26.09 -32.46
CA TYR A 153 26.59 27.31 -32.61
C TYR A 153 25.10 27.04 -32.85
N GLN A 154 24.77 25.87 -33.42
CA GLN A 154 23.41 25.38 -33.62
C GLN A 154 23.37 23.84 -33.61
N VAL A 155 22.19 23.26 -33.37
CA VAL A 155 21.95 21.84 -33.65
C VAL A 155 21.51 21.69 -35.12
N PRO A 156 22.20 20.86 -35.93
CA PRO A 156 21.87 20.73 -37.35
C PRO A 156 20.42 20.28 -37.60
N PRO A 157 19.81 20.69 -38.73
CA PRO A 157 18.56 20.11 -39.20
C PRO A 157 18.69 18.59 -39.41
N ASN A 158 17.64 17.84 -39.07
CA ASN A 158 17.57 16.38 -39.12
C ASN A 158 18.68 15.60 -38.36
N PHE A 159 19.30 16.21 -37.35
CA PHE A 159 20.25 15.54 -36.47
C PHE A 159 19.69 14.24 -35.86
N GLY A 160 20.28 13.11 -36.25
CA GLY A 160 19.89 11.79 -35.76
C GLY A 160 18.86 11.04 -36.60
N ALA A 161 18.34 11.58 -37.71
CA ALA A 161 17.23 10.99 -38.47
C ALA A 161 17.44 9.52 -38.90
N SER A 162 18.69 9.12 -39.11
CA SER A 162 19.10 7.75 -39.48
C SER A 162 19.94 7.06 -38.40
N MET A 163 20.09 7.67 -37.23
CA MET A 163 20.86 7.15 -36.10
C MET A 163 19.95 6.36 -35.16
N GLN A 164 20.54 5.47 -34.35
CA GLN A 164 19.84 4.80 -33.23
C GLN A 164 19.96 5.60 -31.93
N LEU A 165 20.02 6.94 -32.05
CA LEU A 165 20.35 7.83 -30.94
C LEU A 165 19.25 7.77 -29.88
N THR A 166 19.58 7.32 -28.67
CA THR A 166 18.66 7.40 -27.53
C THR A 166 18.89 8.66 -26.72
N THR A 167 20.14 9.10 -26.55
CA THR A 167 20.48 10.23 -25.68
C THR A 167 21.38 11.24 -26.40
N LEU A 168 20.94 12.49 -26.44
CA LEU A 168 21.75 13.65 -26.80
C LEU A 168 21.90 14.54 -25.57
N THR A 169 23.14 14.83 -25.19
CA THR A 169 23.47 15.76 -24.11
C THR A 169 24.44 16.81 -24.62
N ILE A 170 24.11 18.09 -24.43
CA ILE A 170 24.95 19.24 -24.75
C ILE A 170 25.05 20.09 -23.48
N ILE A 171 26.25 20.31 -22.97
CA ILE A 171 26.50 21.02 -21.71
C ILE A 171 27.45 22.18 -21.96
N ASN A 172 27.08 23.38 -21.52
CA ASN A 172 27.93 24.57 -21.56
C ASN A 172 28.55 24.86 -22.95
N ALA A 173 27.73 24.81 -24.00
CA ALA A 173 28.17 25.12 -25.36
C ALA A 173 28.07 26.64 -25.54
N ALA A 174 29.12 27.37 -25.17
CA ALA A 174 29.09 28.83 -25.04
C ALA A 174 28.61 29.60 -26.29
N ASN A 175 28.70 29.00 -27.48
CA ASN A 175 28.27 29.64 -28.74
C ASN A 175 26.89 29.18 -29.23
N LEU A 176 26.20 28.27 -28.53
CA LEU A 176 24.90 27.73 -28.92
C LEU A 176 23.82 28.80 -28.71
N LYS A 177 23.44 29.48 -29.80
CA LYS A 177 22.46 30.59 -29.77
C LYS A 177 21.05 30.13 -30.10
N SER A 178 20.92 29.08 -30.90
CA SER A 178 19.64 28.52 -31.31
C SER A 178 19.65 27.00 -31.40
N ALA A 179 18.58 26.36 -30.94
CA ALA A 179 18.34 24.94 -31.16
C ALA A 179 16.92 24.72 -31.65
N THR A 180 16.77 23.90 -32.68
CA THR A 180 15.46 23.48 -33.20
C THR A 180 15.24 22.03 -32.78
N VAL A 181 14.25 21.75 -31.93
CA VAL A 181 14.07 20.40 -31.36
C VAL A 181 13.54 19.41 -32.39
N SER A 182 12.72 19.89 -33.32
CA SER A 182 12.10 19.03 -34.33
C SER A 182 13.14 18.33 -35.22
N SER A 183 14.36 18.86 -35.32
CA SER A 183 15.43 18.19 -36.06
C SER A 183 16.10 17.05 -35.29
N ILE A 184 15.81 16.84 -34.01
CA ILE A 184 16.52 15.89 -33.15
C ILE A 184 15.75 14.58 -33.05
N PHE A 185 16.36 13.50 -33.51
CA PHE A 185 15.82 12.15 -33.42
C PHE A 185 16.49 11.38 -32.28
N ALA A 186 16.24 11.83 -31.05
CA ALA A 186 16.67 11.16 -29.82
C ALA A 186 15.47 10.85 -28.91
N THR A 187 15.63 9.88 -28.01
CA THR A 187 14.60 9.59 -26.98
C THR A 187 14.73 10.54 -25.77
N ARG A 188 15.94 10.98 -25.46
CA ARG A 188 16.29 11.90 -24.38
C ARG A 188 17.18 13.01 -24.93
N VAL A 189 16.80 14.26 -24.67
CA VAL A 189 17.55 15.45 -25.09
C VAL A 189 17.81 16.32 -23.87
N ASN A 190 19.08 16.57 -23.57
CA ASN A 190 19.51 17.45 -22.49
C ASN A 190 20.38 18.57 -23.08
N ILE A 191 19.95 19.81 -22.96
CA ILE A 191 20.68 21.00 -23.39
C ILE A 191 20.85 21.87 -22.13
N LEU A 192 21.96 21.69 -21.42
CA LEU A 192 22.15 22.19 -20.05
C LEU A 192 23.18 23.32 -19.99
N ASN A 193 23.04 24.22 -19.03
CA ASN A 193 23.89 25.39 -18.79
C ASN A 193 24.13 26.25 -20.05
N GLN A 194 23.10 26.54 -20.86
CA GLN A 194 23.26 27.36 -22.07
C GLN A 194 22.88 28.82 -21.83
N PHE A 195 23.82 29.60 -21.31
CA PHE A 195 23.61 31.03 -21.00
C PHE A 195 23.29 31.92 -22.21
N TYR A 196 23.56 31.48 -23.44
CA TYR A 196 23.34 32.28 -24.65
C TYR A 196 22.26 31.73 -25.59
N LEU A 197 21.53 30.68 -25.16
CA LEU A 197 20.46 30.08 -25.95
C LEU A 197 19.22 31.00 -25.93
N ASN A 198 19.06 31.78 -26.99
CA ASN A 198 18.01 32.80 -27.11
C ASN A 198 16.77 32.30 -27.86
N VAL A 199 16.96 31.35 -28.78
CA VAL A 199 15.91 30.84 -29.67
C VAL A 199 15.81 29.33 -29.52
N PHE A 200 14.63 28.88 -29.09
CA PHE A 200 14.33 27.46 -28.98
C PHE A 200 13.03 27.17 -29.73
N LEU A 201 13.13 26.50 -30.88
CA LEU A 201 12.00 26.30 -31.79
C LEU A 201 11.58 24.84 -31.85
N PHE A 202 10.26 24.61 -31.87
CA PHE A 202 9.64 23.33 -32.18
C PHE A 202 9.05 23.41 -33.59
N GLY A 203 9.59 22.66 -34.54
CA GLY A 203 8.99 22.55 -35.87
C GLY A 203 7.67 21.79 -35.84
N SER A 204 6.81 22.08 -36.83
CA SER A 204 5.41 21.65 -36.86
C SER A 204 5.14 20.24 -37.42
N THR A 205 6.15 19.52 -37.92
CA THR A 205 5.89 18.35 -38.80
C THR A 205 6.76 17.11 -38.55
N LEU A 206 7.30 16.87 -37.34
CA LEU A 206 8.23 15.76 -37.14
C LEU A 206 7.80 14.80 -36.02
N ASN A 207 7.72 13.51 -36.38
CA ASN A 207 7.47 12.38 -35.49
C ASN A 207 8.73 12.08 -34.65
N THR A 208 9.07 12.99 -33.74
CA THR A 208 10.22 12.81 -32.87
C THR A 208 9.92 11.73 -31.81
N LYS A 209 10.94 10.95 -31.44
CA LYS A 209 10.85 9.93 -30.37
C LYS A 209 11.14 10.50 -28.98
N ILE A 210 11.18 11.83 -28.83
CA ILE A 210 11.62 12.50 -27.61
C ILE A 210 10.62 12.21 -26.50
N ALA A 211 11.04 11.41 -25.53
CA ALA A 211 10.31 11.08 -24.32
C ALA A 211 10.73 11.92 -23.12
N SER A 212 11.94 12.50 -23.16
CA SER A 212 12.49 13.34 -22.09
C SER A 212 13.25 14.52 -22.69
N LEU A 213 12.85 15.73 -22.31
CA LEU A 213 13.45 16.99 -22.76
C LEU A 213 13.86 17.83 -21.56
N SER A 214 15.15 18.16 -21.47
CA SER A 214 15.70 19.05 -20.45
C SER A 214 16.45 20.19 -21.14
N VAL A 215 16.08 21.45 -20.86
CA VAL A 215 16.70 22.63 -21.48
C VAL A 215 16.94 23.70 -20.44
N GLU A 216 18.15 24.25 -20.41
CA GLU A 216 18.52 25.38 -19.56
C GLU A 216 19.02 26.53 -20.43
N MET A 217 18.39 27.70 -20.33
CA MET A 217 18.55 28.81 -21.29
C MET A 217 18.72 30.17 -20.59
N GLY A 218 19.59 31.02 -21.13
CA GLY A 218 19.76 32.44 -20.74
C GLY A 218 19.14 33.39 -21.76
N ALA A 219 17.83 33.28 -22.01
CA ALA A 219 17.14 34.21 -22.91
C ALA A 219 16.66 35.44 -22.13
N SER A 220 17.18 36.63 -22.43
CA SER A 220 16.76 37.88 -21.75
C SER A 220 15.34 38.33 -22.13
N GLN A 221 14.87 37.97 -23.32
CA GLN A 221 13.51 38.27 -23.81
C GLN A 221 12.45 37.33 -23.23
N ASP A 222 11.19 37.76 -23.29
CA ASP A 222 10.03 36.90 -23.01
C ASP A 222 9.98 35.75 -24.02
N LEU A 223 9.78 34.53 -23.54
CA LEU A 223 9.75 33.33 -24.36
C LEU A 223 8.41 32.63 -24.23
N ILE A 224 7.80 32.30 -25.37
CA ILE A 224 6.61 31.48 -25.45
C ILE A 224 6.97 30.19 -26.18
N LEU A 225 7.00 29.08 -25.44
CA LEU A 225 7.25 27.75 -25.97
C LEU A 225 5.92 27.03 -26.17
N THR A 226 5.67 26.54 -27.38
CA THR A 226 4.49 25.72 -27.67
C THR A 226 4.92 24.31 -28.04
N LEU A 227 4.59 23.35 -27.17
CA LEU A 227 4.87 21.92 -27.32
C LEU A 227 3.62 21.24 -27.87
N ASP A 228 3.52 21.12 -29.18
CA ASP A 228 2.40 20.45 -29.83
C ASP A 228 2.50 18.92 -29.70
N SER A 229 1.38 18.24 -29.51
CA SER A 229 1.31 16.77 -29.53
C SER A 229 1.85 16.16 -30.83
N SER A 230 1.75 16.88 -31.95
CA SER A 230 2.25 16.44 -33.25
C SER A 230 3.78 16.51 -33.37
N SER A 231 4.44 17.41 -32.65
CA SER A 231 5.90 17.56 -32.68
C SER A 231 6.62 16.71 -31.64
N LEU A 232 5.95 16.46 -30.50
CA LEU A 232 6.50 15.71 -29.36
C LEU A 232 5.50 14.65 -28.85
N PRO A 233 5.06 13.69 -29.70
CA PRO A 233 3.98 12.74 -29.36
C PRO A 233 4.35 11.75 -28.25
N SER A 234 5.63 11.60 -27.95
CA SER A 234 6.14 10.66 -26.93
C SER A 234 6.61 11.33 -25.64
N LEU A 235 6.50 12.66 -25.52
CA LEU A 235 7.09 13.43 -24.41
C LEU A 235 6.40 13.08 -23.08
N LYS A 236 7.17 12.50 -22.16
CA LYS A 236 6.74 12.17 -20.80
C LYS A 236 7.33 13.13 -19.78
N TYR A 237 8.61 13.49 -19.92
CA TYR A 237 9.32 14.34 -18.98
C TYR A 237 9.76 15.65 -19.63
N LEU A 238 9.42 16.78 -19.01
CA LEU A 238 9.84 18.12 -19.43
C LEU A 238 10.55 18.83 -18.28
N SER A 239 11.76 19.33 -18.52
CA SER A 239 12.51 20.19 -17.61
C SER A 239 12.98 21.44 -18.34
N LEU A 240 12.59 22.62 -17.88
CA LEU A 240 13.00 23.89 -18.46
C LEU A 240 13.51 24.82 -17.36
N THR A 241 14.77 25.23 -17.46
CA THR A 241 15.38 26.22 -16.58
C THR A 241 15.69 27.48 -17.37
N LYS A 242 15.31 28.64 -16.85
CA LYS A 242 15.65 29.94 -17.40
C LYS A 242 16.55 30.70 -16.42
N TYR A 243 17.66 31.28 -16.87
CA TYR A 243 18.59 32.00 -15.99
C TYR A 243 18.39 33.52 -15.99
N ASP A 244 17.88 34.10 -17.07
CA ASP A 244 17.74 35.55 -17.24
C ASP A 244 16.33 36.07 -16.88
N THR A 245 16.12 37.39 -16.98
CA THR A 245 14.97 38.14 -16.44
C THR A 245 13.66 38.10 -17.24
N GLY A 246 13.66 37.68 -18.51
CA GLY A 246 12.40 37.60 -19.27
C GLY A 246 11.46 36.52 -18.73
N SER A 247 10.17 36.61 -18.99
CA SER A 247 9.19 35.55 -18.66
C SER A 247 9.35 34.30 -19.54
N LEU A 248 8.83 33.17 -19.06
CA LEU A 248 8.71 31.90 -19.79
C LEU A 248 7.27 31.40 -19.71
N THR A 249 6.58 31.38 -20.86
CA THR A 249 5.27 30.73 -21.00
C THR A 249 5.44 29.43 -21.77
N VAL A 250 4.93 28.33 -21.22
CA VAL A 250 5.00 26.99 -21.81
C VAL A 250 3.57 26.51 -22.07
N ASN A 251 3.18 26.44 -23.34
CA ASN A 251 1.94 25.82 -23.79
C ASN A 251 2.24 24.36 -24.13
N CYS A 252 1.97 23.44 -23.19
CA CYS A 252 2.21 22.01 -23.35
C CYS A 252 0.94 21.27 -23.77
N PHE A 253 0.83 20.95 -25.05
CA PHE A 253 -0.27 20.18 -25.65
C PHE A 253 0.05 18.68 -25.79
N SER A 254 1.18 18.20 -25.27
CA SER A 254 1.51 16.77 -25.28
C SER A 254 0.46 15.96 -24.52
N SER A 255 0.02 14.84 -25.10
CA SER A 255 -0.94 13.92 -24.48
C SER A 255 -0.29 12.82 -23.66
N THR A 256 1.04 12.79 -23.56
CA THR A 256 1.79 11.78 -22.80
C THR A 256 2.60 12.37 -21.65
N ILE A 257 2.55 13.70 -21.48
CA ILE A 257 3.36 14.40 -20.47
C ILE A 257 2.91 14.03 -19.07
N ASN A 258 3.88 13.65 -18.24
CA ASN A 258 3.63 13.11 -16.92
C ASN A 258 4.38 13.86 -15.80
N THR A 259 5.56 14.42 -16.10
CA THR A 259 6.36 15.20 -15.17
C THR A 259 6.81 16.50 -15.83
N ILE A 260 6.60 17.63 -15.14
CA ILE A 260 6.98 18.96 -15.61
C ILE A 260 7.77 19.69 -14.52
N LEU A 261 8.98 20.12 -14.85
CA LEU A 261 9.86 20.94 -14.02
C LEU A 261 10.15 22.25 -14.74
N LEU A 262 9.67 23.37 -14.19
CA LEU A 262 9.96 24.71 -14.68
C LEU A 262 10.70 25.49 -13.59
N SER A 263 11.84 26.10 -13.93
CA SER A 263 12.66 26.86 -12.99
C SER A 263 13.18 28.14 -13.62
N GLY A 264 13.29 29.23 -12.86
CA GLY A 264 13.95 30.46 -13.28
C GLY A 264 13.56 31.67 -12.44
N PRO A 265 14.31 32.78 -12.49
CA PRO A 265 14.09 33.94 -11.63
C PRO A 265 12.89 34.80 -12.08
N THR A 266 11.97 34.28 -12.90
CA THR A 266 10.99 35.08 -13.65
C THR A 266 9.58 34.49 -13.57
N THR A 267 8.65 35.10 -14.30
CA THR A 267 7.29 34.59 -14.44
C THR A 267 7.29 33.32 -15.28
N LEU A 268 6.82 32.22 -14.69
CA LEU A 268 6.68 30.92 -15.35
C LEU A 268 5.19 30.62 -15.50
N ASN A 269 4.67 30.47 -16.72
CA ASN A 269 3.27 30.13 -16.95
C ASN A 269 3.16 28.80 -17.69
N LEU A 270 2.63 27.77 -17.04
CA LEU A 270 2.34 26.49 -17.68
C LEU A 270 0.87 26.43 -18.10
N ARG A 271 0.61 26.23 -19.39
CA ARG A 271 -0.72 25.94 -19.95
C ARG A 271 -0.73 24.55 -20.55
N THR A 272 -1.68 23.72 -20.18
CA THR A 272 -1.85 22.39 -20.79
C THR A 272 -3.34 22.08 -20.88
N PRO A 273 -3.84 21.32 -21.86
CA PRO A 273 -5.22 20.82 -21.83
C PRO A 273 -5.32 19.34 -21.41
N ASN A 274 -4.20 18.61 -21.32
CA ASN A 274 -4.17 17.16 -21.09
C ASN A 274 -3.84 16.82 -19.62
N PHE A 275 -4.67 17.28 -18.71
CA PHE A 275 -4.40 17.22 -17.28
C PHE A 275 -4.36 15.82 -16.68
N ASP A 276 -5.10 14.89 -17.29
CA ASP A 276 -5.25 13.53 -16.80
C ASP A 276 -3.93 12.74 -16.82
N GLN A 277 -2.89 13.21 -17.50
CA GLN A 277 -1.63 12.47 -17.63
C GLN A 277 -0.54 12.97 -16.68
N ILE A 278 -0.74 14.13 -16.06
CA ILE A 278 0.26 14.80 -15.23
C ILE A 278 0.26 14.20 -13.82
N PHE A 279 1.39 13.62 -13.41
CA PHE A 279 1.64 13.13 -12.06
C PHE A 279 2.42 14.12 -11.22
N ASP A 280 3.38 14.85 -11.79
CA ASP A 280 4.28 15.70 -11.01
C ASP A 280 4.50 17.06 -11.67
N VAL A 281 4.33 18.12 -10.90
CA VAL A 281 4.57 19.51 -11.32
C VAL A 281 5.49 20.18 -10.32
N TYR A 282 6.57 20.77 -10.82
CA TYR A 282 7.55 21.51 -10.06
C TYR A 282 7.76 22.88 -10.71
N LEU A 283 7.43 23.95 -9.98
CA LEU A 283 7.59 25.32 -10.44
C LEU A 283 8.52 26.05 -9.47
N ASN A 284 9.56 26.70 -9.99
CA ASN A 284 10.50 27.46 -9.18
C ASN A 284 10.75 28.83 -9.80
N GLY A 285 10.09 29.88 -9.31
CA GLY A 285 10.26 31.22 -9.85
C GLY A 285 9.23 32.25 -9.37
N ILE A 286 9.61 33.52 -9.48
CA ILE A 286 8.92 34.69 -8.89
C ILE A 286 7.44 34.80 -9.33
N GLY A 287 7.13 34.44 -10.57
CA GLY A 287 5.76 34.45 -11.10
C GLY A 287 5.29 33.08 -11.55
N ALA A 288 5.68 32.02 -10.84
CA ALA A 288 5.25 30.66 -11.13
C ALA A 288 3.71 30.51 -11.04
N THR A 289 3.09 30.16 -12.16
CA THR A 289 1.64 29.98 -12.31
C THR A 289 1.33 28.73 -13.14
N LEU A 290 0.23 28.08 -12.80
CA LEU A 290 -0.32 26.91 -13.48
C LEU A 290 -1.69 27.27 -14.05
N THR A 291 -1.95 26.96 -15.32
CA THR A 291 -3.25 27.18 -15.97
C THR A 291 -3.77 25.87 -16.57
N PRO A 292 -5.01 25.44 -16.20
CA PRO A 292 -5.90 26.01 -15.20
C PRO A 292 -5.29 25.98 -13.80
N THR A 293 -5.67 26.95 -12.99
CA THR A 293 -5.18 27.08 -11.61
C THR A 293 -5.78 26.01 -10.71
N GLU A 294 -6.99 25.53 -11.01
CA GLU A 294 -7.70 24.53 -10.22
C GLU A 294 -7.06 23.14 -10.29
N ILE A 295 -6.56 22.66 -9.14
CA ILE A 295 -5.95 21.31 -9.01
C ILE A 295 -6.94 20.17 -9.30
N SER A 296 -8.24 20.45 -9.18
CA SER A 296 -9.30 19.51 -9.53
C SER A 296 -9.28 19.12 -11.00
N SER A 297 -8.68 19.96 -11.85
CA SER A 297 -8.42 19.68 -13.26
C SER A 297 -7.40 18.56 -13.45
N TYR A 298 -6.56 18.26 -12.44
CA TYR A 298 -5.44 17.31 -12.52
C TYR A 298 -5.71 16.06 -11.67
N PRO A 299 -6.59 15.14 -12.09
CA PRO A 299 -7.06 14.02 -11.25
C PRO A 299 -5.97 12.99 -10.90
N ASN A 300 -4.86 12.99 -11.65
CA ASN A 300 -3.74 12.07 -11.46
C ASN A 300 -2.52 12.67 -10.76
N LEU A 301 -2.55 13.96 -10.43
CA LEU A 301 -1.42 14.65 -9.82
C LEU A 301 -1.09 14.06 -8.43
N LYS A 302 0.16 13.64 -8.26
CA LYS A 302 0.75 13.09 -7.03
C LYS A 302 1.61 14.12 -6.31
N THR A 303 2.38 14.91 -7.05
CA THR A 303 3.31 15.90 -6.50
C THR A 303 3.05 17.28 -7.08
N TYR A 304 2.86 18.26 -6.21
CA TYR A 304 2.79 19.67 -6.58
C TYR A 304 3.81 20.48 -5.77
N ARG A 305 4.79 21.08 -6.45
CA ARG A 305 5.83 21.91 -5.82
C ARG A 305 5.88 23.29 -6.42
N VAL A 306 5.83 24.31 -5.58
CA VAL A 306 6.05 25.71 -5.94
C VAL A 306 7.14 26.27 -5.02
N LEU A 307 8.13 26.93 -5.60
CA LEU A 307 9.31 27.44 -4.92
C LEU A 307 9.53 28.90 -5.35
N ASN A 308 9.87 29.78 -4.42
CA ASN A 308 10.30 31.16 -4.70
C ASN A 308 9.31 32.02 -5.51
N ALA A 309 8.00 31.83 -5.35
CA ALA A 309 6.98 32.66 -6.00
C ALA A 309 6.70 33.94 -5.19
N ALA A 310 6.87 35.15 -5.73
CA ALA A 310 6.74 36.36 -4.91
C ALA A 310 5.34 36.59 -4.34
N SER A 311 4.29 36.14 -5.03
CA SER A 311 2.91 36.22 -4.56
C SER A 311 2.12 35.04 -5.11
N TYR A 312 1.99 34.00 -4.31
CA TYR A 312 1.25 32.80 -4.67
C TYR A 312 -0.04 32.69 -3.86
N ASN A 313 -1.16 32.64 -4.55
CA ASN A 313 -2.44 32.23 -3.96
C ASN A 313 -2.61 30.74 -4.17
N ILE A 314 -2.92 30.01 -3.11
CA ILE A 314 -3.23 28.59 -3.18
C ILE A 314 -4.49 28.43 -4.04
N PRO A 315 -4.40 27.87 -5.26
CA PRO A 315 -5.46 27.95 -6.24
C PRO A 315 -6.48 26.81 -6.12
N PHE A 316 -6.63 26.25 -4.92
CA PHE A 316 -7.40 25.03 -4.73
C PHE A 316 -8.75 25.39 -4.14
N THR A 317 -9.82 25.24 -4.91
CA THR A 317 -11.19 25.37 -4.39
C THR A 317 -11.74 24.03 -3.86
N SER A 318 -11.20 22.91 -4.33
CA SER A 318 -11.57 21.56 -3.86
C SER A 318 -10.49 20.52 -4.18
N PHE A 319 -10.27 19.57 -3.26
CA PHE A 319 -9.46 18.37 -3.49
C PHE A 319 -10.30 17.12 -3.86
N GLN A 320 -11.63 17.24 -3.98
CA GLN A 320 -12.51 16.08 -4.09
C GLN A 320 -12.25 15.21 -5.33
N SER A 321 -11.85 15.80 -6.46
CA SER A 321 -11.52 15.04 -7.68
C SER A 321 -10.08 14.53 -7.72
N ASN A 322 -9.20 15.05 -6.85
CA ASN A 322 -7.80 14.63 -6.79
C ASN A 322 -7.56 13.76 -5.55
N THR A 323 -7.82 12.47 -5.71
CA THR A 323 -7.61 11.46 -4.66
C THR A 323 -6.20 10.87 -4.66
N LYS A 324 -5.27 11.42 -5.45
CA LYS A 324 -3.93 10.86 -5.67
C LYS A 324 -2.80 11.78 -5.22
N LEU A 325 -3.08 13.03 -4.87
CA LEU A 325 -2.10 13.99 -4.35
C LEU A 325 -1.48 13.45 -3.06
N GLN A 326 -0.16 13.28 -3.07
CA GLN A 326 0.65 12.81 -1.96
C GLN A 326 1.51 13.93 -1.37
N ASP A 327 2.03 14.82 -2.21
CA ASP A 327 2.98 15.85 -1.80
C ASP A 327 2.53 17.22 -2.29
N LEU A 328 2.30 18.14 -1.35
CA LEU A 328 2.02 19.55 -1.61
C LEU A 328 3.09 20.42 -0.93
N LEU A 329 3.99 21.00 -1.73
CA LEU A 329 5.08 21.83 -1.24
C LEU A 329 4.97 23.23 -1.85
N ILE A 330 4.90 24.26 -1.02
CA ILE A 330 4.91 25.65 -1.46
C ILE A 330 5.87 26.44 -0.55
N LEU A 331 7.10 26.66 -1.01
CA LEU A 331 8.18 27.26 -0.22
C LEU A 331 8.52 28.65 -0.71
N ASP A 332 8.84 29.58 0.20
CA ASP A 332 9.32 30.92 -0.15
C ASP A 332 8.40 31.64 -1.15
N SER A 333 7.08 31.41 -1.02
CA SER A 333 6.11 31.71 -2.07
C SER A 333 5.10 32.81 -1.71
N GLY A 334 5.34 33.54 -0.61
CA GLY A 334 4.54 34.69 -0.22
C GLY A 334 3.07 34.40 0.12
N ILE A 335 2.67 33.15 0.38
CA ILE A 335 1.30 32.81 0.81
C ILE A 335 0.99 33.56 2.11
N THR A 336 -0.19 34.18 2.20
CA THR A 336 -0.60 34.98 3.37
C THR A 336 -1.71 34.37 4.21
N SER A 337 -2.49 33.41 3.71
CA SER A 337 -3.62 32.83 4.45
C SER A 337 -3.90 31.37 4.07
N LEU A 338 -4.42 30.61 5.03
CA LEU A 338 -4.93 29.24 4.86
C LEU A 338 -6.46 29.16 4.94
N GLN A 339 -7.17 30.26 5.19
CA GLN A 339 -8.62 30.22 5.49
C GLN A 339 -9.49 29.67 4.35
N ASN A 340 -9.02 29.76 3.11
CA ASN A 340 -9.74 29.26 1.94
C ASN A 340 -9.25 27.89 1.46
N MET A 341 -8.38 27.22 2.25
CA MET A 341 -7.88 25.90 1.87
C MET A 341 -8.99 24.85 2.08
N PRO A 342 -9.36 24.07 1.05
CA PRO A 342 -10.33 23.00 1.21
C PRO A 342 -9.75 21.85 2.04
N GLN A 343 -10.62 20.96 2.53
CA GLN A 343 -10.20 19.76 3.28
C GLN A 343 -9.18 18.93 2.49
N LEU A 344 -8.05 18.63 3.14
CA LEU A 344 -6.95 17.90 2.53
C LEU A 344 -7.38 16.46 2.14
N PRO A 345 -6.87 15.92 1.01
CA PRO A 345 -7.23 14.59 0.57
C PRO A 345 -6.57 13.52 1.45
N LYS A 346 -7.24 12.36 1.62
CA LYS A 346 -6.74 11.23 2.43
C LYS A 346 -5.40 10.66 1.93
N SER A 347 -5.07 10.89 0.67
CA SER A 347 -3.83 10.45 0.04
C SER A 347 -2.62 11.29 0.39
N LEU A 348 -2.82 12.49 0.96
CA LEU A 348 -1.76 13.45 1.22
C LEU A 348 -0.84 12.93 2.32
N LYS A 349 0.45 12.86 2.01
CA LYS A 349 1.54 12.44 2.89
C LYS A 349 2.41 13.61 3.34
N SER A 350 2.41 14.72 2.60
CA SER A 350 3.22 15.89 2.92
C SER A 350 2.54 17.20 2.55
N LEU A 351 2.51 18.13 3.50
CA LEU A 351 2.11 19.53 3.35
C LEU A 351 3.23 20.42 3.90
N ILE A 352 4.01 21.03 3.02
CA ILE A 352 5.17 21.85 3.38
C ILE A 352 4.96 23.26 2.85
N LEU A 353 4.70 24.20 3.76
CA LEU A 353 4.41 25.61 3.51
C LEU A 353 5.43 26.53 4.22
N MET A 354 6.65 26.04 4.40
CA MET A 354 7.74 26.74 5.09
C MET A 354 8.15 28.05 4.38
N ARG A 355 8.61 29.03 5.16
CA ARG A 355 9.10 30.35 4.71
C ARG A 355 8.09 31.14 3.86
N ASN A 356 6.82 31.11 4.25
CA ASN A 356 5.79 31.99 3.68
C ASN A 356 5.45 33.15 4.65
N ASN A 357 4.42 33.92 4.33
CA ASN A 357 3.93 35.03 5.13
C ASN A 357 2.56 34.71 5.73
N ILE A 358 2.28 33.44 6.05
CA ILE A 358 0.97 33.00 6.49
C ILE A 358 0.60 33.70 7.81
N GLN A 359 -0.62 34.24 7.88
CA GLN A 359 -1.14 35.00 9.01
C GLN A 359 -2.43 34.38 9.54
N GLY A 360 -2.86 34.82 10.73
CA GLY A 360 -4.14 34.45 11.33
C GLY A 360 -4.04 33.18 12.18
N GLN A 361 -5.18 32.51 12.42
CA GLN A 361 -5.23 31.26 13.16
C GLN A 361 -5.09 30.06 12.22
N LEU A 362 -4.39 29.00 12.64
CA LEU A 362 -4.32 27.74 11.90
C LEU A 362 -5.71 27.09 11.81
N PRO A 363 -6.29 26.89 10.61
CA PRO A 363 -7.55 26.18 10.44
C PRO A 363 -7.33 24.68 10.68
N LEU A 364 -7.92 24.13 11.74
CA LEU A 364 -7.72 22.72 12.11
C LEU A 364 -8.63 21.76 11.33
N ASP A 365 -9.74 22.27 10.80
CA ASP A 365 -10.77 21.55 10.05
C ASP A 365 -10.26 21.00 8.71
N ILE A 366 -9.23 21.60 8.11
CA ILE A 366 -8.63 21.11 6.87
C ILE A 366 -7.95 19.74 7.03
N PHE A 367 -7.62 19.34 8.28
CA PHE A 367 -6.90 18.10 8.59
C PHE A 367 -7.81 16.93 9.02
N GLU A 368 -9.12 17.13 9.17
CA GLU A 368 -10.05 16.11 9.72
C GLU A 368 -10.06 14.78 8.95
N LYS A 369 -9.73 14.81 7.66
CA LYS A 369 -9.73 13.64 6.78
C LYS A 369 -8.36 12.97 6.64
N ILE A 370 -7.28 13.56 7.16
CA ILE A 370 -5.96 12.93 7.08
C ILE A 370 -5.96 11.65 7.94
N PRO A 371 -5.67 10.48 7.35
CA PRO A 371 -5.68 9.23 8.10
C PRO A 371 -4.60 9.22 9.19
N LEU A 372 -4.93 8.62 10.33
CA LEU A 372 -4.01 8.41 11.46
C LEU A 372 -3.17 7.11 11.34
N GLU A 373 -3.42 6.34 10.28
CA GLU A 373 -2.85 5.02 9.98
C GLU A 373 -1.44 5.13 9.38
N PRO A 374 -0.63 4.03 9.35
CA PRO A 374 0.82 4.10 9.17
C PRO A 374 1.22 4.57 7.77
N ASN A 375 1.40 5.89 7.65
CA ASN A 375 2.20 6.60 6.65
C ASN A 375 2.28 8.05 7.14
N THR A 376 3.42 8.39 7.71
CA THR A 376 3.62 9.55 8.57
C THR A 376 3.43 10.86 7.80
N PHE A 377 2.24 11.46 7.93
CA PHE A 377 1.96 12.76 7.35
C PHE A 377 2.97 13.80 7.87
N THR A 378 3.61 14.52 6.94
CA THR A 378 4.52 15.63 7.26
C THR A 378 3.79 16.94 7.09
N PHE A 379 3.78 17.74 8.15
CA PHE A 379 3.26 19.08 8.18
C PHE A 379 4.38 20.04 8.56
N ASP A 380 4.74 20.95 7.67
CA ASP A 380 5.78 21.94 7.93
C ASP A 380 5.32 23.34 7.55
N ILE A 381 5.24 24.21 8.54
CA ILE A 381 4.89 25.64 8.43
C ILE A 381 5.98 26.52 9.06
N THR A 382 7.19 26.00 9.17
CA THR A 382 8.34 26.69 9.77
C THR A 382 8.56 28.07 9.13
N LEU A 383 8.95 29.07 9.93
CA LEU A 383 9.22 30.46 9.51
C LEU A 383 7.99 31.24 9.01
N ASN A 384 6.78 30.90 9.45
CA ASN A 384 5.58 31.73 9.25
C ASN A 384 5.25 32.53 10.53
N GLN A 385 5.99 33.60 10.79
CA GLN A 385 5.98 34.31 12.09
C GLN A 385 4.61 34.84 12.51
N ASN A 386 3.72 35.16 11.57
CA ASN A 386 2.39 35.73 11.85
C ASN A 386 1.28 34.66 11.99
N LEU A 387 1.61 33.38 11.80
CA LEU A 387 0.67 32.28 11.98
C LEU A 387 0.55 31.96 13.47
N SER A 388 -0.66 32.09 14.00
CA SER A 388 -1.00 31.96 15.42
C SER A 388 -2.00 30.82 15.67
N GLY A 389 -2.37 30.61 16.93
CA GLY A 389 -3.35 29.60 17.34
C GLY A 389 -2.72 28.46 18.15
N SER A 390 -3.34 27.28 18.07
CA SER A 390 -2.95 26.09 18.83
C SER A 390 -2.94 24.85 17.94
N ILE A 391 -2.02 23.91 18.21
CA ILE A 391 -2.03 22.60 17.59
C ILE A 391 -2.95 21.64 18.36
N SER A 392 -3.75 20.83 17.67
CA SER A 392 -4.62 19.85 18.32
C SER A 392 -3.88 18.53 18.62
N LYS A 393 -4.42 17.73 19.55
CA LYS A 393 -3.83 16.43 19.95
C LYS A 393 -3.61 15.46 18.78
N ASN A 394 -4.41 15.56 17.72
CA ASN A 394 -4.29 14.66 16.56
C ASN A 394 -2.95 14.82 15.83
N PHE A 395 -2.31 15.99 15.91
CA PHE A 395 -1.00 16.24 15.30
C PHE A 395 0.13 15.49 15.98
N CYS A 396 -0.09 14.93 17.19
CA CYS A 396 0.88 14.02 17.79
C CYS A 396 1.20 12.81 16.90
N ASN A 397 0.28 12.44 16.01
CA ASN A 397 0.47 11.33 15.06
C ASN A 397 1.19 11.76 13.77
N TYR A 398 1.52 13.05 13.62
CA TYR A 398 2.13 13.63 12.41
C TYR A 398 3.54 14.15 12.70
N PHE A 399 4.40 14.15 11.69
CA PHE A 399 5.62 14.94 11.72
C PHE A 399 5.25 16.42 11.59
N THR A 400 5.54 17.24 12.61
CA THR A 400 4.98 18.60 12.72
C THR A 400 6.08 19.63 12.97
N TYR A 401 6.36 20.49 12.00
CA TYR A 401 7.41 21.50 12.07
C TYR A 401 6.78 22.89 12.06
N ILE A 402 6.86 23.59 13.19
CA ILE A 402 6.19 24.87 13.45
C ILE A 402 7.11 25.93 14.06
N ALA A 403 8.44 25.73 13.96
CA ALA A 403 9.41 26.68 14.50
C ALA A 403 9.26 28.06 13.85
N ASN A 404 9.53 29.11 14.62
CA ASN A 404 9.42 30.52 14.21
C ASN A 404 8.02 30.89 13.68
N THR A 405 6.99 30.44 14.38
CA THR A 405 5.58 30.85 14.22
C THR A 405 5.09 31.56 15.50
N SER A 406 3.92 32.19 15.44
CA SER A 406 3.21 32.75 16.61
C SER A 406 2.22 31.76 17.25
N ILE A 407 2.33 30.46 16.97
CA ILE A 407 1.54 29.42 17.65
C ILE A 407 1.91 29.43 19.13
N THR A 408 0.91 29.45 20.01
CA THR A 408 1.11 29.67 21.45
C THR A 408 1.00 28.40 22.29
N SER A 409 0.39 27.33 21.76
CA SER A 409 0.26 26.05 22.48
C SER A 409 0.35 24.83 21.57
N VAL A 410 0.93 23.77 22.12
CA VAL A 410 1.03 22.44 21.50
C VAL A 410 0.64 21.37 22.54
N PRO A 411 0.19 20.19 22.10
CA PRO A 411 -0.06 19.06 23.00
C PRO A 411 1.22 18.54 23.70
N ASP A 412 1.05 17.88 24.85
CA ASP A 412 2.14 17.33 25.68
C ASP A 412 3.14 16.45 24.91
N CYS A 413 2.67 15.72 23.90
CA CYS A 413 3.51 14.86 23.06
C CYS A 413 4.70 15.60 22.45
N PHE A 414 4.52 16.88 22.13
CA PHE A 414 5.56 17.73 21.57
C PHE A 414 6.52 18.25 22.63
N HIS A 415 5.98 18.62 23.80
CA HIS A 415 6.77 19.07 24.94
C HIS A 415 7.73 17.99 25.47
N CYS A 416 7.34 16.72 25.36
CA CYS A 416 8.21 15.58 25.69
C CYS A 416 9.55 15.56 24.94
N TYR A 417 9.60 16.12 23.72
CA TYR A 417 10.75 16.00 22.82
C TYR A 417 11.21 17.34 22.25
N ASN A 418 10.94 18.45 22.95
CA ASN A 418 11.25 19.80 22.49
C ASN A 418 12.76 20.03 22.24
N ASP A 419 13.64 19.24 22.88
CA ASP A 419 15.08 19.26 22.75
C ASP A 419 15.63 18.41 21.58
N TYR A 420 14.82 17.51 21.01
CA TYR A 420 15.32 16.47 20.11
C TYR A 420 15.28 16.85 18.62
N GLN A 421 14.50 17.87 18.22
CA GLN A 421 14.29 18.36 16.83
C GLN A 421 13.97 17.32 15.74
N VAL A 422 13.89 16.02 16.06
CA VAL A 422 13.52 14.98 15.09
C VAL A 422 12.02 14.78 15.11
N GLY A 423 11.39 15.17 14.00
CA GLY A 423 9.97 14.99 13.76
C GLY A 423 9.05 16.05 14.38
N PHE A 424 9.64 16.96 15.15
CA PHE A 424 8.99 18.14 15.68
C PHE A 424 9.97 19.32 15.75
N SER A 425 9.52 20.53 15.41
CA SER A 425 10.22 21.77 15.70
C SER A 425 9.22 22.84 16.14
N SER A 426 9.53 23.63 17.17
CA SER A 426 8.64 24.67 17.66
C SER A 426 9.39 25.78 18.41
N SER A 427 8.78 26.95 18.45
CA SER A 427 9.19 28.09 19.28
C SER A 427 8.35 28.23 20.56
N VAL A 428 7.39 27.33 20.79
CA VAL A 428 6.54 27.33 21.99
C VAL A 428 7.40 26.97 23.20
N PRO A 429 7.47 27.83 24.25
CA PRO A 429 8.25 27.54 25.43
C PRO A 429 7.65 26.34 26.19
N LEU A 430 8.51 25.59 26.87
CA LEU A 430 8.08 24.49 27.74
C LEU A 430 7.26 25.06 28.92
N PRO A 431 6.06 24.53 29.21
CA PRO A 431 5.32 24.94 30.40
C PRO A 431 6.16 24.76 31.68
N PRO A 432 6.08 25.69 32.66
CA PRO A 432 6.78 25.54 33.92
C PRO A 432 6.42 24.21 34.61
N ASN A 433 7.43 23.49 35.12
CA ASN A 433 7.28 22.19 35.77
C ASN A 433 6.70 21.07 34.88
N PHE A 434 6.79 21.19 33.55
CA PHE A 434 6.36 20.13 32.65
C PHE A 434 7.13 18.82 32.91
N SER A 435 6.39 17.72 33.02
CA SER A 435 6.93 16.36 33.07
C SER A 435 6.25 15.53 32.00
N CYS A 436 7.03 14.84 31.18
CA CYS A 436 6.50 13.98 30.13
C CYS A 436 5.91 12.71 30.73
N ASP A 437 4.59 12.55 30.61
CA ASP A 437 3.88 11.37 31.08
C ASP A 437 3.71 10.33 29.95
N ILE A 438 4.67 9.42 29.84
CA ILE A 438 4.58 8.28 28.92
C ILE A 438 3.70 7.20 29.53
N ARG A 439 2.64 6.85 28.80
CA ARG A 439 1.64 5.86 29.21
C ARG A 439 1.54 4.75 28.19
N PHE A 440 1.36 3.52 28.67
CA PHE A 440 0.98 2.37 27.85
C PHE A 440 -0.50 2.09 28.05
N ASN A 441 -1.19 1.62 27.00
CA ASN A 441 -2.60 1.27 27.08
C ASN A 441 -2.83 -0.05 27.83
N ALA A 442 -1.78 -0.87 27.99
CA ALA A 442 -1.82 -2.14 28.71
C ALA A 442 -0.57 -2.30 29.59
N LEU A 443 -0.71 -3.08 30.67
CA LEU A 443 0.41 -3.50 31.51
C LEU A 443 1.14 -4.72 30.95
N VAL A 444 0.43 -5.51 30.15
CA VAL A 444 0.90 -6.74 29.53
C VAL A 444 0.62 -6.66 28.03
N PHE A 445 1.64 -6.91 27.21
CA PHE A 445 1.50 -6.98 25.76
C PHE A 445 1.79 -8.40 25.25
N PRO A 446 0.90 -8.99 24.43
CA PRO A 446 1.10 -10.31 23.88
C PRO A 446 2.07 -10.32 22.70
N ILE A 447 3.10 -11.15 22.79
CA ILE A 447 3.91 -11.51 21.63
C ILE A 447 3.14 -12.57 20.85
N ILE A 448 2.95 -12.34 19.54
CA ILE A 448 2.32 -13.25 18.59
C ILE A 448 3.28 -13.38 17.41
N ASN A 449 3.73 -14.60 17.14
CA ASN A 449 4.72 -14.93 16.10
C ASN A 449 6.00 -14.09 16.20
N GLY A 450 6.52 -13.91 17.41
CA GLY A 450 7.77 -13.19 17.67
C GLY A 450 7.68 -11.66 17.54
N SER A 451 6.47 -11.10 17.50
CA SER A 451 6.25 -9.65 17.48
C SER A 451 5.10 -9.24 18.38
N THR A 452 5.16 -8.03 18.93
CA THR A 452 4.04 -7.42 19.67
C THR A 452 3.83 -6.00 19.20
N ILE A 453 2.58 -5.57 19.17
CA ILE A 453 2.21 -4.19 18.94
C ILE A 453 2.04 -3.52 20.31
N VAL A 454 2.84 -2.49 20.57
CA VAL A 454 2.77 -1.72 21.81
C VAL A 454 2.04 -0.41 21.53
N GLU A 455 0.97 -0.15 22.27
CA GLU A 455 0.13 1.04 22.14
C GLU A 455 0.18 1.88 23.41
N GLY A 456 0.10 3.20 23.24
CA GLY A 456 0.17 4.16 24.33
C GLY A 456 0.15 5.60 23.86
N SER A 457 0.80 6.47 24.62
CA SER A 457 0.91 7.89 24.30
C SER A 457 2.26 8.47 24.69
N ASN A 458 2.66 9.53 23.99
CA ASN A 458 3.90 10.26 24.22
C ASN A 458 5.16 9.47 23.83
N PHE A 459 5.07 8.56 22.84
CA PHE A 459 6.21 7.75 22.39
C PHE A 459 7.22 8.51 21.50
N GLY A 460 6.88 9.73 21.04
CA GLY A 460 7.70 10.47 20.09
C GLY A 460 7.66 9.89 18.67
N TRP A 461 8.56 10.32 17.80
CA TRP A 461 8.49 10.02 16.36
C TRP A 461 9.54 9.04 15.84
N VAL A 462 10.63 8.85 16.57
CA VAL A 462 11.78 8.05 16.12
C VAL A 462 11.85 6.78 16.94
N ALA A 463 11.94 5.64 16.24
CA ALA A 463 12.27 4.38 16.88
C ALA A 463 13.80 4.22 17.02
N PRO A 464 14.32 3.81 18.19
CA PRO A 464 15.61 3.14 18.32
C PRO A 464 15.64 1.82 17.55
N GLN A 465 16.80 1.18 17.46
CA GLN A 465 17.01 -0.05 16.68
C GLN A 465 16.12 -1.26 17.07
N ASN A 466 15.49 -1.25 18.24
CA ASN A 466 14.81 -2.43 18.79
C ASN A 466 13.30 -2.50 18.49
N TYR A 467 12.70 -1.46 17.92
CA TYR A 467 11.30 -1.47 17.48
C TYR A 467 11.11 -0.62 16.21
N THR A 468 9.95 -0.70 15.59
CA THR A 468 9.57 0.14 14.44
C THR A 468 8.35 0.97 14.80
N MET A 469 8.43 2.30 14.68
CA MET A 469 7.24 3.15 14.87
C MET A 469 6.22 2.83 13.77
N LEU A 470 4.98 2.55 14.17
CA LEU A 470 3.85 2.34 13.26
C LEU A 470 3.02 3.62 13.15
N VAL A 471 2.64 4.19 14.29
CA VAL A 471 1.97 5.49 14.39
C VAL A 471 2.80 6.35 15.32
N PRO A 472 3.32 7.50 14.85
CA PRO A 472 4.06 8.41 15.70
C PRO A 472 3.32 8.67 17.00
N ASN A 473 4.08 8.74 18.08
CA ASN A 473 3.64 9.04 19.42
C ASN A 473 2.73 8.02 20.12
N SER A 474 2.17 7.02 19.42
CA SER A 474 1.14 6.15 19.99
C SER A 474 1.29 4.66 19.75
N LYS A 475 2.01 4.22 18.71
CA LYS A 475 2.05 2.81 18.34
C LYS A 475 3.38 2.38 17.73
N PHE A 476 3.97 1.29 18.23
CA PHE A 476 5.16 0.69 17.63
C PHE A 476 5.12 -0.85 17.62
N LEU A 477 5.83 -1.43 16.66
CA LEU A 477 6.04 -2.87 16.53
C LEU A 477 7.37 -3.25 17.18
N TYR A 478 7.31 -4.11 18.20
CA TYR A 478 8.49 -4.63 18.88
C TYR A 478 8.71 -6.09 18.48
N HIS A 479 9.91 -6.42 18.03
CA HIS A 479 10.30 -7.78 17.66
C HIS A 479 11.06 -8.42 18.81
N LYS A 480 10.64 -9.63 19.20
CA LYS A 480 11.30 -10.41 20.24
C LYS A 480 11.14 -11.88 19.91
N ALA A 481 12.25 -12.62 19.98
CA ALA A 481 12.23 -14.05 19.76
C ALA A 481 11.22 -14.72 20.71
N PRO A 482 10.38 -15.65 20.21
CA PRO A 482 9.45 -16.38 21.06
C PRO A 482 10.19 -17.10 22.17
N ALA A 483 9.71 -16.95 23.40
CA ALA A 483 10.27 -17.61 24.56
C ALA A 483 9.13 -18.05 25.49
N VAL A 484 9.04 -19.36 25.73
CA VAL A 484 8.07 -19.94 26.66
C VAL A 484 8.45 -19.56 28.09
N GLY A 485 7.45 -19.30 28.93
CA GLY A 485 7.66 -19.01 30.35
C GLY A 485 6.84 -17.85 30.86
N THR A 486 7.24 -17.35 32.04
CA THR A 486 6.55 -16.28 32.77
C THR A 486 6.68 -14.93 32.06
N TYR A 487 5.93 -13.94 32.56
CA TYR A 487 6.02 -12.56 32.08
C TYR A 487 7.45 -12.06 32.03
N GLN A 488 7.84 -11.57 30.85
CA GLN A 488 9.18 -11.02 30.62
C GLN A 488 9.11 -9.51 30.61
N LYS A 489 9.96 -8.85 31.40
CA LYS A 489 10.11 -7.40 31.31
C LYS A 489 10.81 -7.01 30.02
N ALA A 490 10.27 -6.02 29.32
CA ALA A 490 10.92 -5.37 28.20
C ALA A 490 11.06 -3.88 28.49
N GLY A 491 12.30 -3.41 28.52
CA GLY A 491 12.64 -2.01 28.64
C GLY A 491 12.70 -1.33 27.28
N PHE A 492 12.05 -0.18 27.18
CA PHE A 492 12.07 0.68 26.00
C PHE A 492 12.71 2.01 26.35
N VAL A 493 13.68 2.41 25.52
CA VAL A 493 14.13 3.79 25.46
C VAL A 493 13.24 4.51 24.45
N ILE A 494 12.42 5.43 24.94
CA ILE A 494 11.45 6.19 24.16
C ILE A 494 12.05 7.57 23.86
N GLY A 495 12.13 7.90 22.56
CA GLY A 495 12.72 9.14 22.03
C GLY A 495 14.11 9.47 22.61
N THR A 496 14.94 8.44 22.84
CA THR A 496 16.30 8.50 23.41
C THR A 496 16.43 8.99 24.85
N LYS A 497 15.33 9.41 25.50
CA LYS A 497 15.36 10.12 26.78
C LYS A 497 14.71 9.35 27.92
N TYR A 498 13.61 8.67 27.64
CA TYR A 498 12.78 8.07 28.68
C TYR A 498 12.90 6.55 28.67
N TYR A 499 13.23 5.96 29.81
CA TYR A 499 13.19 4.52 29.97
C TYR A 499 11.86 4.10 30.62
N LYS A 500 11.18 3.14 30.01
CA LYS A 500 9.96 2.54 30.56
C LYS A 500 9.97 1.03 30.35
N GLU A 501 9.36 0.30 31.27
CA GLU A 501 9.23 -1.15 31.18
C GLU A 501 7.77 -1.57 31.03
N VAL A 502 7.53 -2.60 30.24
CA VAL A 502 6.25 -3.31 30.18
C VAL A 502 6.48 -4.80 30.41
N ASN A 503 5.42 -5.52 30.77
CA ASN A 503 5.46 -6.97 30.78
C ASN A 503 5.04 -7.50 29.40
N LEU A 504 5.78 -8.48 28.90
CA LEU A 504 5.45 -9.22 27.70
C LEU A 504 5.14 -10.66 28.07
N ILE A 505 4.15 -11.24 27.38
CA ILE A 505 3.85 -12.67 27.46
C ILE A 505 3.77 -13.22 26.06
N GLU A 506 4.48 -14.33 25.83
CA GLU A 506 4.37 -15.04 24.58
C GLU A 506 3.02 -15.76 24.52
N SER A 507 2.22 -15.47 23.50
CA SER A 507 0.83 -15.90 23.36
C SER A 507 0.56 -16.65 22.04
N THR A 508 1.63 -16.92 21.27
CA THR A 508 1.58 -17.73 20.06
C THR A 508 1.02 -19.12 20.37
N ILE A 509 0.12 -19.57 19.50
CA ILE A 509 -0.40 -20.93 19.47
C ILE A 509 0.00 -21.50 18.11
N TYR A 510 0.81 -22.54 18.08
CA TYR A 510 1.28 -23.12 16.83
C TYR A 510 1.24 -24.65 16.89
N PHE A 511 0.34 -25.25 16.11
CA PHE A 511 0.13 -26.70 16.05
C PHE A 511 1.31 -27.43 15.38
N VAL A 512 1.56 -28.68 15.76
CA VAL A 512 2.38 -29.60 14.95
C VAL A 512 1.59 -30.08 13.72
N LEU A 513 2.25 -30.77 12.78
CA LEU A 513 1.55 -31.55 11.75
C LEU A 513 0.81 -32.72 12.41
N ASN A 514 -0.49 -32.86 12.12
CA ASN A 514 -1.38 -33.85 12.74
C ASN A 514 -1.41 -33.74 14.28
N PRO A 515 -1.86 -32.60 14.84
CA PRO A 515 -1.70 -32.31 16.26
C PRO A 515 -2.63 -33.09 17.17
N PHE A 516 -3.59 -33.85 16.64
CA PHE A 516 -4.68 -34.43 17.44
C PHE A 516 -4.52 -35.94 17.59
N SER A 517 -4.57 -36.40 18.84
CA SER A 517 -4.75 -37.81 19.20
C SER A 517 -5.95 -37.91 20.14
N PHE A 518 -6.89 -38.82 19.85
CA PHE A 518 -8.08 -39.02 20.68
C PHE A 518 -8.10 -40.46 21.21
N ASP A 519 -8.11 -40.60 22.53
CA ASP A 519 -8.30 -41.87 23.21
C ASP A 519 -9.78 -42.03 23.59
N ALA A 520 -10.48 -42.84 22.80
CA ALA A 520 -11.91 -43.08 22.96
C ALA A 520 -12.27 -43.85 24.24
N SER A 521 -11.30 -44.55 24.86
CA SER A 521 -11.55 -45.27 26.11
C SER A 521 -11.66 -44.34 27.33
N SER A 522 -10.96 -43.21 27.28
CA SER A 522 -10.91 -42.20 28.34
C SER A 522 -11.56 -40.86 27.95
N ASN A 523 -12.16 -40.77 26.75
CA ASN A 523 -12.61 -39.52 26.12
C ASN A 523 -11.56 -38.40 26.21
N ARG A 524 -10.27 -38.75 26.07
CA ARG A 524 -9.17 -37.82 26.24
C ARG A 524 -8.67 -37.37 24.88
N LEU A 525 -8.69 -36.05 24.67
CA LEU A 525 -8.08 -35.39 23.53
C LEU A 525 -6.70 -34.89 23.93
N THR A 526 -5.67 -35.36 23.23
CA THR A 526 -4.30 -34.82 23.30
C THR A 526 -4.06 -33.95 22.08
N ILE A 527 -3.68 -32.70 22.31
CA ILE A 527 -3.33 -31.71 21.29
C ILE A 527 -1.85 -31.39 21.41
N SER A 528 -1.10 -31.61 20.35
CA SER A 528 0.34 -31.36 20.28
C SER A 528 0.64 -30.03 19.57
N PHE A 529 1.61 -29.29 20.12
CA PHE A 529 2.01 -27.98 19.64
C PHE A 529 3.50 -27.96 19.30
N ASN A 530 3.84 -27.30 18.21
CA ASN A 530 5.21 -26.85 17.97
C ASN A 530 5.57 -25.74 18.96
N PHE A 531 4.58 -24.93 19.34
CA PHE A 531 4.74 -23.86 20.31
C PHE A 531 3.42 -23.56 21.04
N ILE A 532 3.46 -23.59 22.38
CA ILE A 532 2.40 -23.07 23.25
C ILE A 532 3.01 -22.58 24.56
N ASN A 533 2.58 -21.42 25.07
CA ASN A 533 3.04 -20.94 26.36
C ASN A 533 2.15 -21.45 27.49
N ASN A 534 2.70 -22.25 28.41
CA ASN A 534 1.94 -22.81 29.51
C ASN A 534 1.54 -21.82 30.64
N GLN A 535 2.07 -20.60 30.60
CA GLN A 535 1.75 -19.56 31.58
C GLN A 535 0.54 -18.71 31.20
N ALA A 536 0.10 -18.76 29.94
CA ALA A 536 -1.15 -18.15 29.52
C ALA A 536 -2.33 -19.09 29.86
N ILE A 537 -3.49 -18.54 30.19
CA ILE A 537 -4.69 -19.35 30.43
C ILE A 537 -5.27 -19.74 29.08
N HIS A 538 -5.30 -21.05 28.77
CA HIS A 538 -5.87 -21.57 27.53
C HIS A 538 -7.26 -22.16 27.74
N THR A 539 -8.02 -22.14 26.65
CA THR A 539 -9.34 -22.72 26.51
C THR A 539 -9.35 -23.54 25.23
N VAL A 540 -9.98 -24.72 25.28
CA VAL A 540 -10.09 -25.62 24.14
C VAL A 540 -11.57 -25.93 23.90
N VAL A 541 -12.03 -25.67 22.68
CA VAL A 541 -13.42 -25.92 22.26
C VAL A 541 -13.42 -26.67 20.94
N LEU A 542 -14.21 -27.73 20.83
CA LEU A 542 -14.42 -28.47 19.59
C LEU A 542 -15.76 -28.05 19.00
N MET A 543 -15.80 -27.64 17.73
CA MET A 543 -17.06 -27.39 17.01
C MET A 543 -17.31 -28.51 16.01
N SER A 544 -18.48 -29.15 16.07
CA SER A 544 -18.82 -30.24 15.14
C SER A 544 -19.00 -29.70 13.73
N ARG A 545 -18.36 -30.36 12.74
CA ARG A 545 -18.56 -30.07 11.31
C ARG A 545 -19.82 -30.76 10.77
N THR A 546 -20.26 -31.85 11.41
CA THR A 546 -21.40 -32.65 10.97
C THR A 546 -22.72 -32.17 11.58
N VAL A 547 -22.68 -31.56 12.76
CA VAL A 547 -23.85 -31.00 13.44
C VAL A 547 -23.62 -29.50 13.68
N PRO A 548 -24.23 -28.61 12.88
CA PRO A 548 -24.10 -27.16 13.04
C PRO A 548 -24.44 -26.72 14.47
N GLN A 549 -23.70 -25.71 14.97
CA GLN A 549 -23.89 -25.10 16.30
C GLN A 549 -23.61 -26.00 17.51
N MET A 550 -23.17 -27.24 17.29
CA MET A 550 -22.79 -28.13 18.38
C MET A 550 -21.32 -27.90 18.75
N TYR A 551 -21.05 -27.48 19.98
CA TYR A 551 -19.70 -27.29 20.49
C TYR A 551 -19.49 -28.05 21.80
N TYR A 552 -18.27 -28.54 21.99
CA TYR A 552 -17.87 -29.35 23.14
C TYR A 552 -16.70 -28.63 23.84
N PRO A 553 -16.91 -28.04 25.03
CA PRO A 553 -15.81 -27.50 25.82
C PRO A 553 -14.94 -28.65 26.33
N CYS A 554 -13.63 -28.52 26.23
CA CYS A 554 -12.68 -29.53 26.69
C CYS A 554 -12.13 -29.14 28.07
N GLN A 555 -12.29 -30.00 29.08
CA GLN A 555 -11.79 -29.76 30.43
C GLN A 555 -10.30 -30.11 30.50
N LEU A 556 -9.44 -29.12 30.76
CA LEU A 556 -7.99 -29.31 30.74
C LEU A 556 -7.53 -30.20 31.92
N ASN A 557 -6.84 -31.31 31.61
CA ASN A 557 -6.30 -32.25 32.61
C ASN A 557 -4.81 -32.02 32.84
N VAL A 558 -4.05 -31.94 31.74
CA VAL A 558 -2.59 -31.78 31.75
C VAL A 558 -2.23 -30.69 30.76
N PHE A 559 -1.37 -29.78 31.18
CA PHE A 559 -0.91 -28.70 30.33
C PHE A 559 0.60 -28.51 30.47
N ASN A 560 1.33 -28.69 29.38
CA ASN A 560 2.77 -28.42 29.30
C ASN A 560 3.12 -27.68 28.00
N ASP A 561 4.40 -27.36 27.80
CA ASP A 561 4.90 -26.51 26.71
C ASP A 561 4.78 -27.12 25.30
N SER A 562 4.32 -28.37 25.20
CA SER A 562 4.22 -29.10 23.94
C SER A 562 2.86 -29.79 23.74
N THR A 563 2.07 -29.95 24.79
CA THR A 563 0.81 -30.70 24.75
C THR A 563 -0.23 -30.13 25.69
N ILE A 564 -1.48 -30.13 25.22
CA ILE A 564 -2.68 -30.01 26.05
C ILE A 564 -3.36 -31.37 26.04
N GLU A 565 -3.59 -31.94 27.22
CA GLU A 565 -4.54 -33.04 27.39
C GLU A 565 -5.81 -32.50 28.03
N CYS A 566 -6.96 -32.80 27.42
CA CYS A 566 -8.23 -32.41 27.95
C CYS A 566 -9.25 -33.55 27.83
N THR A 567 -10.16 -33.65 28.80
CA THR A 567 -11.26 -34.62 28.80
C THR A 567 -12.50 -33.98 28.21
N LEU A 568 -13.22 -34.80 27.44
CA LEU A 568 -14.53 -34.46 26.91
C LEU A 568 -15.56 -35.34 27.63
N ASP A 569 -16.57 -34.74 28.24
CA ASP A 569 -17.60 -35.52 28.93
C ASP A 569 -18.26 -36.49 27.95
N GLN A 570 -18.61 -36.01 26.75
CA GLN A 570 -19.22 -36.79 25.68
C GLN A 570 -18.85 -36.22 24.30
N LEU A 571 -18.59 -37.09 23.32
CA LEU A 571 -18.27 -36.69 21.95
C LEU A 571 -18.98 -37.64 20.97
N LYS A 572 -19.57 -37.10 19.91
CA LYS A 572 -20.15 -37.91 18.82
C LYS A 572 -19.03 -38.33 17.85
N SER A 573 -19.21 -39.44 17.12
CA SER A 573 -18.30 -39.74 16.01
C SER A 573 -18.46 -38.70 14.89
N GLY A 574 -17.36 -38.12 14.42
CA GLY A 574 -17.38 -37.07 13.40
C GLY A 574 -16.07 -36.31 13.27
N THR A 575 -16.06 -35.31 12.39
CA THR A 575 -14.97 -34.33 12.26
C THR A 575 -15.29 -33.04 13.00
N TYR A 576 -14.26 -32.40 13.56
CA TYR A 576 -14.39 -31.25 14.44
C TYR A 576 -13.42 -30.13 14.04
N GLU A 577 -13.81 -28.88 14.20
CA GLU A 577 -12.87 -27.73 14.24
C GLU A 577 -12.47 -27.52 15.70
N VAL A 578 -11.22 -27.83 16.04
CA VAL A 578 -10.66 -27.53 17.37
C VAL A 578 -10.19 -26.08 17.37
N THR A 579 -10.70 -25.32 18.32
CA THR A 579 -10.29 -23.96 18.62
C THR A 579 -9.53 -23.95 19.93
N VAL A 580 -8.26 -23.57 19.88
CA VAL A 580 -7.42 -23.31 21.06
C VAL A 580 -7.26 -21.80 21.17
N SER A 581 -7.62 -21.23 22.31
CA SER A 581 -7.50 -19.80 22.56
C SER A 581 -6.95 -19.51 23.94
N ASN A 582 -6.19 -18.42 24.04
CA ASN A 582 -5.90 -17.76 25.31
C ASN A 582 -6.54 -16.36 25.33
N GLU A 583 -6.27 -15.59 26.36
CA GLU A 583 -6.79 -14.22 26.53
C GLU A 583 -6.31 -13.21 25.47
N PHE A 584 -5.32 -13.56 24.65
CA PHE A 584 -4.71 -12.68 23.64
C PHE A 584 -4.81 -13.17 22.19
N ASN A 585 -4.94 -14.48 21.98
CA ASN A 585 -4.82 -15.12 20.67
C ASN A 585 -5.70 -16.37 20.55
N GLN A 586 -6.10 -16.69 19.32
CA GLN A 586 -6.92 -17.87 19.01
C GLN A 586 -6.44 -18.52 17.71
N MET A 587 -6.36 -19.85 17.71
CA MET A 587 -6.04 -20.66 16.54
C MET A 587 -7.03 -21.80 16.37
N LYS A 588 -7.31 -22.14 15.11
CA LYS A 588 -8.31 -23.12 14.70
C LYS A 588 -7.70 -24.15 13.77
N MET A 589 -8.06 -25.42 13.93
CA MET A 589 -7.64 -26.48 13.02
C MET A 589 -8.65 -27.64 13.02
N ASP A 590 -8.85 -28.25 11.86
CA ASP A 590 -9.73 -29.41 11.71
C ASP A 590 -9.07 -30.70 12.22
N THR A 591 -9.84 -31.52 12.94
CA THR A 591 -9.41 -32.84 13.40
C THR A 591 -9.57 -33.88 12.29
N PRO A 592 -8.77 -34.96 12.31
CA PRO A 592 -9.19 -36.21 11.67
C PRO A 592 -10.53 -36.69 12.24
N SER A 593 -11.22 -37.58 11.52
CA SER A 593 -12.49 -38.16 11.98
C SER A 593 -12.30 -38.87 13.31
N ILE A 594 -12.89 -38.33 14.38
CA ILE A 594 -12.89 -38.93 15.69
C ILE A 594 -13.96 -40.00 15.72
N THR A 595 -13.58 -41.24 16.06
CA THR A 595 -14.53 -42.34 16.27
C THR A 595 -14.73 -42.47 17.78
N ALA A 596 -15.85 -41.96 18.28
CA ALA A 596 -16.25 -42.16 19.66
C ALA A 596 -16.81 -43.59 19.81
N THR A 597 -16.23 -44.37 20.72
CA THR A 597 -16.72 -45.73 21.05
C THR A 597 -18.03 -45.69 21.82
N ASN A 598 -18.31 -44.59 22.51
CA ASN A 598 -19.58 -44.34 23.19
C ASN A 598 -20.49 -43.52 22.28
N GLN A 599 -21.25 -44.17 21.39
CA GLN A 599 -22.30 -43.49 20.65
C GLN A 599 -23.30 -42.90 21.65
N VAL A 600 -23.43 -41.58 21.65
CA VAL A 600 -24.44 -40.88 22.43
C VAL A 600 -25.82 -41.28 21.89
N THR A 601 -26.57 -42.07 22.67
CA THR A 601 -27.95 -42.49 22.35
C THR A 601 -29.02 -41.55 22.93
N TYR A 602 -28.63 -40.39 23.49
CA TYR A 602 -29.56 -39.47 24.16
C TYR A 602 -29.32 -37.98 23.81
N PRO A 603 -30.32 -37.09 23.95
CA PRO A 603 -31.71 -37.41 24.22
C PRO A 603 -32.36 -38.10 23.01
N LEU A 604 -33.06 -39.19 23.28
CA LEU A 604 -33.93 -39.87 22.33
C LEU A 604 -35.35 -39.70 22.84
N VAL A 605 -36.20 -38.93 22.15
CA VAL A 605 -37.62 -38.83 22.49
C VAL A 605 -38.36 -39.86 21.65
N THR A 606 -38.95 -40.87 22.29
CA THR A 606 -39.73 -41.91 21.62
C THR A 606 -41.20 -41.52 21.50
N SER A 607 -41.73 -40.75 22.45
CA SER A 607 -43.11 -40.24 22.40
C SER A 607 -43.30 -39.03 23.33
N ALA A 608 -44.38 -38.29 23.10
CA ALA A 608 -44.80 -37.16 23.90
C ALA A 608 -46.30 -37.23 24.19
N GLN A 609 -46.72 -36.81 25.38
CA GLN A 609 -48.12 -36.77 25.79
C GLN A 609 -48.42 -35.43 26.48
N LEU A 610 -49.41 -34.69 25.97
CA LEU A 610 -49.90 -33.45 26.57
C LEU A 610 -51.17 -33.74 27.38
N SER A 611 -51.18 -33.30 28.64
CA SER A 611 -52.37 -33.30 29.48
C SER A 611 -53.20 -32.04 29.24
N GLU A 612 -54.41 -32.22 28.68
CA GLU A 612 -55.31 -31.11 28.30
C GLU A 612 -55.72 -30.22 29.50
N SER A 613 -55.80 -30.79 30.71
CA SER A 613 -56.28 -30.06 31.90
C SER A 613 -55.18 -29.30 32.66
N SER A 614 -53.90 -29.63 32.46
CA SER A 614 -52.80 -29.11 33.28
C SER A 614 -51.66 -28.48 32.48
N LEU A 615 -51.75 -28.46 31.14
CA LEU A 615 -50.66 -28.03 30.24
C LEU A 615 -49.31 -28.74 30.54
N GLN A 616 -49.41 -29.94 31.12
CA GLN A 616 -48.27 -30.76 31.46
C GLN A 616 -47.90 -31.63 30.27
N LEU A 617 -46.67 -31.50 29.79
CA LEU A 617 -46.09 -32.29 28.73
C LEU A 617 -45.19 -33.35 29.36
N THR A 618 -45.49 -34.62 29.08
CA THR A 618 -44.67 -35.77 29.47
C THR A 618 -43.98 -36.32 28.24
N LEU A 619 -42.65 -36.40 28.29
CA LEU A 619 -41.81 -36.92 27.22
C LEU A 619 -41.22 -38.25 27.67
N TYR A 620 -41.36 -39.27 26.83
CA TYR A 620 -40.78 -40.59 27.05
C TYR A 620 -39.60 -40.78 26.10
N GLY A 621 -38.56 -41.46 26.58
CA GLY A 621 -37.31 -41.51 25.85
C GLY A 621 -36.17 -42.19 26.56
N GLY A 622 -34.96 -41.98 26.02
CA GLY A 622 -33.70 -42.16 26.74
C GLY A 622 -33.03 -40.80 26.84
N PHE A 623 -32.94 -40.23 28.04
CA PHE A 623 -32.48 -38.86 28.27
C PHE A 623 -31.09 -38.78 28.90
N GLY A 624 -30.43 -39.90 29.20
CA GLY A 624 -29.09 -39.95 29.81
C GLY A 624 -29.08 -40.69 31.15
N VAL A 625 -27.98 -40.60 31.90
CA VAL A 625 -27.84 -41.22 33.24
C VAL A 625 -28.51 -40.38 34.35
N ASN A 626 -28.63 -40.92 35.57
CA ASN A 626 -29.53 -40.45 36.66
C ASN A 626 -29.37 -38.98 37.15
N GLN A 627 -28.50 -38.18 36.55
CA GLN A 627 -28.29 -36.76 36.88
C GLN A 627 -28.21 -35.93 35.58
N LEU A 628 -29.37 -35.58 35.01
CA LEU A 628 -29.44 -34.71 33.83
C LEU A 628 -29.16 -33.26 34.25
N ASN A 629 -28.15 -32.60 33.69
CA ASN A 629 -27.91 -31.19 33.97
C ASN A 629 -28.88 -30.35 33.12
N SER A 630 -29.79 -29.64 33.79
CA SER A 630 -30.68 -28.61 33.22
C SER A 630 -31.27 -28.90 31.83
N PRO A 631 -32.12 -29.94 31.64
CA PRO A 631 -32.76 -30.15 30.35
C PRO A 631 -33.66 -28.96 30.01
N THR A 632 -33.65 -28.53 28.75
CA THR A 632 -34.59 -27.54 28.24
C THR A 632 -35.54 -28.21 27.26
N VAL A 633 -36.82 -27.89 27.37
CA VAL A 633 -37.87 -28.39 26.49
C VAL A 633 -38.59 -27.19 25.90
N THR A 634 -38.72 -27.15 24.57
CA THR A 634 -39.50 -26.13 23.87
C THR A 634 -40.48 -26.79 22.92
N LEU A 635 -41.63 -26.14 22.70
CA LEU A 635 -42.59 -26.49 21.67
C LEU A 635 -42.46 -25.50 20.52
N ASN A 636 -42.41 -26.02 19.28
CA ASN A 636 -42.29 -25.23 18.06
C ASN A 636 -41.18 -24.17 18.14
N ASN A 637 -40.06 -24.47 18.80
CA ASN A 637 -38.93 -23.57 19.07
C ASN A 637 -39.27 -22.26 19.82
N THR A 638 -40.50 -22.07 20.30
CA THR A 638 -41.00 -20.77 20.77
C THR A 638 -41.58 -20.81 22.17
N LEU A 639 -42.32 -21.86 22.52
CA LEU A 639 -42.97 -21.99 23.83
C LEU A 639 -42.09 -22.82 24.77
N ALA A 640 -41.54 -22.17 25.80
CA ALA A 640 -40.75 -22.86 26.81
C ALA A 640 -41.63 -23.77 27.70
N CYS A 641 -41.11 -24.96 28.00
CA CYS A 641 -41.73 -25.92 28.91
C CYS A 641 -40.82 -26.09 30.14
N GLN A 642 -41.31 -25.61 31.29
CA GLN A 642 -40.58 -25.61 32.56
C GLN A 642 -40.50 -27.03 33.11
N VAL A 643 -39.32 -27.63 33.12
CA VAL A 643 -39.13 -29.02 33.55
C VAL A 643 -39.43 -29.16 35.04
N THR A 644 -40.48 -29.91 35.38
CA THR A 644 -40.94 -30.15 36.76
C THR A 644 -40.34 -31.41 37.35
N SER A 645 -40.11 -32.44 36.53
CA SER A 645 -39.40 -33.66 36.94
C SER A 645 -38.65 -34.28 35.76
N LYS A 646 -37.57 -34.99 36.06
CA LYS A 646 -36.72 -35.60 35.06
C LYS A 646 -36.06 -36.86 35.61
N ASN A 647 -35.96 -37.90 34.79
CA ASN A 647 -35.17 -39.09 35.04
C ASN A 647 -34.60 -39.61 33.71
N GLN A 648 -33.96 -40.78 33.73
CA GLN A 648 -33.32 -41.35 32.54
C GLN A 648 -34.27 -41.63 31.38
N THR A 649 -35.56 -41.83 31.64
CA THR A 649 -36.53 -42.28 30.63
C THR A 649 -37.70 -41.32 30.41
N THR A 650 -37.84 -40.32 31.27
CA THR A 650 -39.00 -39.43 31.32
C THR A 650 -38.58 -38.00 31.67
N ILE A 651 -39.07 -37.03 30.90
CA ILE A 651 -39.03 -35.60 31.25
C ILE A 651 -40.48 -35.12 31.35
N ILE A 652 -40.85 -34.56 32.50
CA ILE A 652 -42.15 -33.91 32.71
C ILE A 652 -41.90 -32.42 32.81
N CYS A 653 -42.62 -31.64 32.03
CA CYS A 653 -42.53 -30.18 32.07
C CYS A 653 -43.92 -29.55 31.96
N THR A 654 -44.04 -28.32 32.44
CA THR A 654 -45.28 -27.53 32.34
C THR A 654 -45.05 -26.39 31.36
N ILE A 655 -45.91 -26.26 30.35
CA ILE A 655 -45.77 -25.21 29.35
C ILE A 655 -46.12 -23.87 30.01
N SER A 656 -45.15 -22.96 30.06
CA SER A 656 -45.39 -21.63 30.61
C SER A 656 -46.20 -20.81 29.59
N SER A 657 -47.48 -20.55 29.87
CA SER A 657 -48.30 -19.63 29.08
C SER A 657 -47.84 -18.20 29.32
N SER A 658 -46.82 -17.74 28.58
CA SER A 658 -46.31 -16.37 28.68
C SER A 658 -47.17 -15.33 27.97
N SER A 659 -48.28 -15.73 27.35
CA SER A 659 -49.26 -14.85 26.73
C SER A 659 -50.59 -14.91 27.48
N SER A 660 -51.29 -13.79 27.55
CA SER A 660 -52.57 -13.58 28.25
C SER A 660 -53.74 -14.45 27.75
N SER A 661 -53.51 -15.32 26.76
CA SER A 661 -54.42 -16.38 26.36
C SER A 661 -54.02 -17.69 27.04
N SER A 662 -54.84 -18.15 27.98
CA SER A 662 -54.71 -19.44 28.68
C SER A 662 -54.92 -20.68 27.79
N GLN A 663 -54.86 -20.52 26.46
CA GLN A 663 -55.07 -21.59 25.47
C GLN A 663 -53.89 -21.69 24.51
N LEU A 664 -53.37 -22.90 24.33
CA LEU A 664 -52.37 -23.19 23.31
C LEU A 664 -53.00 -23.09 21.90
N PRO A 665 -52.25 -22.65 20.88
CA PRO A 665 -52.75 -22.65 19.51
C PRO A 665 -53.16 -24.06 19.07
N PRO A 666 -54.35 -24.26 18.48
CA PRO A 666 -54.77 -25.56 17.96
C PRO A 666 -53.91 -25.99 16.76
N GLY A 667 -53.66 -27.29 16.61
CA GLY A 667 -52.83 -27.86 15.55
C GLY A 667 -51.76 -28.85 16.05
N GLN A 668 -50.92 -29.33 15.13
CA GLN A 668 -49.76 -30.18 15.46
C GLN A 668 -48.60 -29.32 15.98
N ALA A 669 -47.93 -29.78 17.03
CA ALA A 669 -46.74 -29.13 17.57
C ALA A 669 -45.56 -30.10 17.65
N SER A 670 -44.37 -29.59 17.33
CA SER A 670 -43.10 -30.30 17.42
C SER A 670 -42.44 -30.01 18.77
N VAL A 671 -41.81 -31.02 19.36
CA VAL A 671 -41.13 -30.90 20.66
C VAL A 671 -39.63 -30.97 20.44
N GLN A 672 -38.91 -29.97 20.97
CA GLN A 672 -37.46 -29.94 20.99
C GLN A 672 -36.99 -30.16 22.43
N VAL A 673 -36.07 -31.11 22.61
CA VAL A 673 -35.47 -31.42 23.90
C VAL A 673 -33.97 -31.25 23.79
N GLN A 674 -33.40 -30.46 24.69
CA GLN A 674 -31.97 -30.33 24.87
C GLN A 674 -31.58 -30.88 26.23
N VAL A 675 -30.62 -31.81 26.27
CA VAL A 675 -30.06 -32.36 27.51
C VAL A 675 -28.54 -32.34 27.39
N ASP A 676 -27.84 -31.75 28.37
CA ASP A 676 -26.38 -31.63 28.37
C ASP A 676 -25.79 -31.04 27.06
N GLY A 677 -26.55 -30.15 26.40
CA GLY A 677 -26.19 -29.55 25.11
C GLY A 677 -26.56 -30.37 23.86
N PHE A 678 -27.02 -31.61 24.00
CA PHE A 678 -27.49 -32.46 22.91
C PHE A 678 -28.97 -32.23 22.63
N ASN A 679 -29.32 -32.02 21.36
CA ASN A 679 -30.69 -31.71 20.95
C ASN A 679 -31.32 -32.90 20.20
N THR A 680 -32.60 -33.14 20.46
CA THR A 680 -33.45 -33.99 19.64
C THR A 680 -34.76 -33.29 19.35
N ASN A 681 -35.29 -33.47 18.14
CA ASN A 681 -36.52 -32.85 17.68
C ASN A 681 -37.49 -33.95 17.24
N LEU A 682 -38.64 -33.99 17.91
CA LEU A 682 -39.75 -34.85 17.51
C LEU A 682 -40.79 -33.99 16.80
N ASN A 683 -40.81 -34.10 15.47
CA ASN A 683 -41.77 -33.36 14.65
C ASN A 683 -43.20 -33.92 14.85
N ASN A 684 -44.18 -33.02 14.96
CA ASN A 684 -45.60 -33.38 15.13
C ASN A 684 -45.86 -34.32 16.32
N ALA A 685 -45.13 -34.12 17.41
CA ALA A 685 -45.15 -34.96 18.61
C ALA A 685 -46.50 -34.94 19.33
N ILE A 686 -47.22 -33.82 19.29
CA ILE A 686 -48.51 -33.64 19.97
C ILE A 686 -49.52 -32.91 19.06
N SER A 687 -50.81 -33.14 19.28
CA SER A 687 -51.92 -32.51 18.55
C SER A 687 -52.85 -31.80 19.54
N ILE A 688 -53.11 -30.51 19.32
CA ILE A 688 -53.96 -29.66 20.17
C ILE A 688 -55.31 -29.44 19.47
N ALA A 689 -56.41 -29.78 20.12
CA ALA A 689 -57.76 -29.69 19.55
C ALA A 689 -58.26 -28.23 19.42
N PHE A 690 -59.10 -27.97 18.42
CA PHE A 690 -59.78 -26.68 18.26
C PHE A 690 -60.89 -26.51 19.32
N PRO A 691 -61.03 -25.35 19.98
CA PRO A 691 -62.15 -25.11 20.89
C PRO A 691 -63.49 -25.03 20.11
N PRO A 692 -64.60 -25.56 20.65
CA PRO A 692 -65.91 -25.50 19.99
C PRO A 692 -66.49 -24.07 20.02
N SER A 693 -66.76 -23.49 18.85
CA SER A 693 -67.26 -22.11 18.70
C SER A 693 -68.65 -22.07 18.04
N ILE A 694 -69.74 -21.78 18.76
CA ILE A 694 -70.99 -21.28 18.13
C ILE A 694 -71.69 -20.29 19.07
N ASP A 695 -71.86 -19.04 18.61
CA ASP A 695 -72.83 -18.08 19.13
C ASP A 695 -74.24 -18.50 18.67
N LEU A 696 -75.07 -18.94 19.63
CA LEU A 696 -76.39 -19.51 19.37
C LEU A 696 -77.36 -18.50 18.74
N LYS A 697 -77.15 -17.20 18.95
CA LYS A 697 -77.97 -16.14 18.34
C LYS A 697 -77.77 -16.08 16.84
N GLN A 698 -76.51 -16.05 16.40
CA GLN A 698 -76.15 -15.97 14.99
C GLN A 698 -76.66 -17.19 14.23
N LYS A 699 -76.55 -18.38 14.84
CA LYS A 699 -77.11 -19.61 14.28
C LYS A 699 -78.64 -19.54 14.12
N CYS A 700 -79.36 -19.03 15.12
CA CYS A 700 -80.81 -18.84 15.00
C CYS A 700 -81.17 -17.86 13.87
N ILE A 701 -80.43 -16.75 13.74
CA ILE A 701 -80.64 -15.75 12.67
C ILE A 701 -80.46 -16.39 11.29
N GLU A 702 -79.43 -17.20 11.11
CA GLU A 702 -79.15 -17.89 9.84
C GLU A 702 -80.17 -18.99 9.54
N ASP A 703 -80.48 -19.85 10.51
CA ASP A 703 -81.33 -21.03 10.31
C ASP A 703 -82.82 -20.66 10.13
N THR A 704 -83.28 -19.60 10.80
CA THR A 704 -84.70 -19.18 10.78
C THR A 704 -84.95 -17.93 9.96
N LEU A 705 -83.91 -17.37 9.31
CA LEU A 705 -83.98 -16.05 8.65
C LEU A 705 -84.47 -14.96 9.63
N ASN A 706 -83.92 -14.98 10.84
CA ASN A 706 -84.38 -14.18 11.98
C ASN A 706 -85.90 -14.30 12.18
N CYS A 707 -86.35 -15.52 12.47
CA CYS A 707 -87.74 -15.84 12.77
C CYS A 707 -88.72 -15.51 11.64
N TYR A 708 -88.30 -15.78 10.41
CA TYR A 708 -89.04 -15.56 9.16
C TYR A 708 -89.62 -14.14 9.02
N GLY A 709 -89.04 -13.15 9.70
CA GLY A 709 -89.49 -11.76 9.69
C GLY A 709 -90.69 -11.44 10.58
N HIS A 710 -91.15 -12.39 11.40
CA HIS A 710 -92.30 -12.24 12.31
C HIS A 710 -91.91 -12.45 13.79
N GLY A 711 -90.67 -12.11 14.13
CA GLY A 711 -90.10 -12.24 15.48
C GLY A 711 -88.62 -11.86 15.52
N GLN A 712 -87.94 -12.15 16.63
CA GLN A 712 -86.49 -11.96 16.79
C GLN A 712 -85.83 -13.13 17.53
N CYS A 713 -84.59 -13.47 17.14
CA CYS A 713 -83.79 -14.48 17.81
C CYS A 713 -83.18 -13.96 19.12
N SER A 714 -83.36 -14.71 20.20
CA SER A 714 -82.73 -14.43 21.50
C SER A 714 -81.24 -14.85 21.52
N ASP A 715 -80.49 -14.37 22.52
CA ASP A 715 -79.09 -14.77 22.73
C ASP A 715 -78.92 -16.26 23.07
N GLN A 716 -80.03 -16.96 23.33
CA GLN A 716 -80.08 -18.41 23.55
C GLN A 716 -80.43 -19.20 22.28
N GLY A 717 -80.64 -18.52 21.14
CA GLY A 717 -80.95 -19.14 19.85
C GLY A 717 -82.42 -19.56 19.68
N ILE A 718 -83.36 -18.88 20.34
CA ILE A 718 -84.80 -19.18 20.27
C ILE A 718 -85.56 -18.01 19.62
N CYS A 719 -86.53 -18.32 18.77
CA CYS A 719 -87.39 -17.31 18.15
C CYS A 719 -88.51 -16.82 19.08
N LEU A 720 -88.53 -15.50 19.33
CA LEU A 720 -89.60 -14.81 20.04
C LEU A 720 -90.56 -14.20 19.02
N CYS A 721 -91.74 -14.81 18.85
CA CYS A 721 -92.69 -14.46 17.80
C CYS A 721 -93.61 -13.29 18.13
N ASP A 722 -93.96 -12.54 17.09
CA ASP A 722 -95.05 -11.57 17.14
C ASP A 722 -96.39 -12.26 17.39
N GLN A 723 -97.36 -11.51 17.93
CA GLN A 723 -98.63 -12.07 18.38
C GLN A 723 -99.38 -12.80 17.24
N ASN A 724 -99.92 -13.99 17.54
CA ASN A 724 -100.57 -14.92 16.62
C ASN A 724 -99.65 -15.69 15.65
N TYR A 725 -98.32 -15.57 15.75
CA TYR A 725 -97.38 -16.44 15.03
C TYR A 725 -96.82 -17.57 15.93
N TYR A 726 -96.62 -18.76 15.36
CA TYR A 726 -96.03 -19.92 16.05
C TYR A 726 -95.08 -20.73 15.13
N ASP A 727 -94.39 -21.72 15.70
CA ASP A 727 -93.37 -22.56 15.04
C ASP A 727 -92.25 -21.73 14.40
N ASN A 728 -91.38 -21.17 15.25
CA ASN A 728 -90.33 -20.21 14.87
C ASN A 728 -90.86 -19.02 14.05
N CYS A 729 -92.12 -18.67 14.30
CA CYS A 729 -92.83 -17.53 13.72
C CYS A 729 -93.14 -17.69 12.23
N ARG A 730 -93.20 -18.94 11.76
CA ARG A 730 -93.44 -19.27 10.37
C ARG A 730 -94.91 -19.23 9.98
N TYR A 731 -95.82 -19.55 10.91
CA TYR A 731 -97.25 -19.69 10.61
C TYR A 731 -98.11 -18.75 11.46
N PHE A 732 -99.08 -18.10 10.83
CA PHE A 732 -100.07 -17.22 11.47
C PHE A 732 -101.34 -17.99 11.84
N SER A 733 -101.84 -17.81 13.06
CA SER A 733 -103.09 -18.39 13.55
C SER A 733 -104.20 -17.35 13.52
N MET A 734 -105.24 -17.56 12.72
CA MET A 734 -106.49 -16.78 12.79
C MET A 734 -107.43 -17.42 13.83
N TYR A 735 -107.58 -16.78 14.98
CA TYR A 735 -108.72 -16.98 15.89
C TYR A 735 -109.47 -15.66 16.03
#